data_AF-A0A822ZB55-F1
#
_entry.id   AF-A0A822ZB55-F1
#
_cell.length_a   1.000
_cell.length_b   1.000
_cell.length_c   1.000
_cell.angle_alpha   90.00
_cell.angle_beta   90.00
_cell.angle_gamma   90.00
#
_symmetry.space_group_name_H-M   'P 1'
#
loop_
_entity.id
_entity.type
_entity.pdbx_description
1 polymer ?
#
loop_
_entity_poly.entity_id
_entity_poly.type
_entity_poly.pdbx_seq_one_letter_code
_entity_poly.pdbx_strand_id
1 'polypeptide(L)'
;MAGGDPYWLLNAFLITLLCIVIVSSGDPDADILLKFKKSLANDAALSNWNSSTNPCVGKWVGVKCWEGNRIWSLKLENMGLTGQIDVDSLVGLPYLRGLSFMNNSFDGPMPKVKVLRALKSLYLSHNRFSGEIPDGAFAGMGLLKKVYLSHNSFSGKIPSSLLGLSKLLELRLDGNQFEGNIPDFQQKGLQLLNVSNNYLQGPIPASLSNMDSSSFSGNDGLCGKPLKSCDSNKNKKSPLSKTVIILICIGLALVILGAVLVVLHRQGESRSGKAPENDNQTRAVTCEGDKMERGTSGYSGNNNKKVEPPAKLTFVRDDREKFELNDMLRASAEILGNGSFGSCYKAVLSNGAAIVVKRYKYMNNIEREEFQEYMKRLGTLTHPNLLPLMAYYYRKEEKLLVTDFIGNGSLASKLHGKQTTGELRLDWPTRLNIIKGVAKGLAFLYDELPNLTLPHGHLKSSNVILNESLEPLLTDYGLLPVINQEHAVHLMVAYKSPEYAQCGRTTKKSDVWCLGILILEILTGKFPAASISKQGNKGSDEDLACWVSSAIREERAVEIFDKQMEGTKNAEGEVLKLLNIGLCCCEADTDKRWDIKEAVERIEELKERDNDDDFYSLISEGEMPSTRSLMAEIELSL
;
A
#
# COMPACT_ATOMS: atom_id res chain seq x y z
N MET A 1 -18.54 67.23 -55.74
CA MET A 1 -19.38 66.98 -54.56
C MET A 1 -19.10 65.57 -54.07
N ALA A 2 -18.36 65.45 -52.98
CA ALA A 2 -18.28 64.28 -52.09
C ALA A 2 -17.45 64.72 -50.88
N GLY A 3 -18.08 65.46 -49.96
CA GLY A 3 -17.47 65.81 -48.67
C GLY A 3 -17.60 64.61 -47.75
N GLY A 4 -16.47 63.97 -47.43
CA GLY A 4 -16.42 62.88 -46.47
C GLY A 4 -16.54 63.40 -45.04
N ASP A 5 -17.50 62.86 -44.29
CA ASP A 5 -17.76 63.18 -42.90
C ASP A 5 -16.54 62.89 -42.00
N PRO A 6 -16.07 63.84 -41.16
CA PRO A 6 -14.93 63.66 -40.27
C PRO A 6 -15.23 62.75 -39.06
N TYR A 7 -16.48 62.31 -38.90
CA TYR A 7 -16.92 61.48 -37.77
C TYR A 7 -16.59 59.99 -37.91
N TRP A 8 -16.19 59.53 -39.11
CA TRP A 8 -15.79 58.13 -39.29
C TRP A 8 -14.50 57.78 -38.55
N LEU A 9 -13.51 58.68 -38.56
CA LEU A 9 -12.24 58.45 -37.85
C LEU A 9 -12.41 58.47 -36.33
N LEU A 10 -13.29 59.34 -35.81
CA LEU A 10 -13.57 59.39 -34.37
C LEU A 10 -14.35 58.16 -33.88
N ASN A 11 -15.32 57.68 -34.67
CA ASN A 11 -16.05 56.45 -34.35
C ASN A 11 -15.19 55.19 -34.54
N ALA A 12 -14.29 55.17 -35.53
CA ALA A 12 -13.32 54.09 -35.68
C ALA A 12 -12.33 54.06 -34.51
N PHE A 13 -11.92 55.23 -33.99
CA PHE A 13 -11.05 55.33 -32.82
C PHE A 13 -11.76 54.97 -31.52
N LEU A 14 -13.05 55.31 -31.36
CA LEU A 14 -13.84 54.86 -30.20
C LEU A 14 -14.15 53.36 -30.23
N ILE A 15 -14.37 52.77 -31.41
CA ILE A 15 -14.58 51.33 -31.57
C ILE A 15 -13.26 50.56 -31.37
N THR A 16 -12.11 51.08 -31.81
CA THR A 16 -10.81 50.48 -31.48
C THR A 16 -10.42 50.70 -30.01
N LEU A 17 -10.82 51.80 -29.36
CA LEU A 17 -10.65 51.98 -27.92
C LEU A 17 -11.57 51.05 -27.10
N LEU A 18 -12.80 50.78 -27.59
CA LEU A 18 -13.70 49.77 -27.00
C LEU A 18 -13.23 48.33 -27.27
N CYS A 19 -12.48 48.08 -28.36
CA CYS A 19 -11.92 46.78 -28.69
C CYS A 19 -10.50 46.53 -28.10
N ILE A 20 -9.87 47.53 -27.46
CA ILE A 20 -8.54 47.40 -26.81
C ILE A 20 -8.64 47.38 -25.27
N VAL A 21 -9.84 47.38 -24.70
CA VAL A 21 -10.06 47.03 -23.28
C VAL A 21 -10.95 45.77 -23.18
N ILE A 22 -10.60 44.72 -23.91
CA ILE A 22 -10.71 43.38 -23.31
C ILE A 22 -9.35 43.12 -22.67
N VAL A 23 -9.11 43.79 -21.53
CA VAL A 23 -8.25 43.18 -20.53
C VAL A 23 -8.91 41.83 -20.28
N SER A 24 -8.22 40.75 -20.63
CA SER A 24 -8.52 39.40 -20.15
C SER A 24 -8.65 39.52 -18.64
N SER A 25 -9.86 39.71 -18.13
CA SER A 25 -10.10 39.64 -16.70
C SER A 25 -9.77 38.21 -16.33
N GLY A 26 -8.62 38.04 -15.68
CA GLY A 26 -8.20 36.74 -15.16
C GLY A 26 -9.34 36.18 -14.33
N ASP A 27 -9.55 34.88 -14.45
CA ASP A 27 -10.59 34.22 -13.65
C ASP A 27 -10.24 34.42 -12.16
N PRO A 28 -11.12 35.06 -11.35
CA PRO A 28 -10.79 35.37 -9.96
C PRO A 28 -10.46 34.13 -9.12
N ASP A 29 -11.08 32.98 -9.44
CA ASP A 29 -10.80 31.71 -8.77
C ASP A 29 -9.43 31.15 -9.22
N ALA A 30 -9.04 31.36 -10.48
CA ALA A 30 -7.70 31.03 -10.97
C ALA A 30 -6.62 31.83 -10.23
N ASP A 31 -6.81 33.14 -10.03
CA ASP A 31 -5.84 33.99 -9.33
C ASP A 31 -5.66 33.56 -7.86
N ILE A 32 -6.77 33.19 -7.19
CA ILE A 32 -6.74 32.63 -5.84
C ILE A 32 -5.89 31.35 -5.79
N LEU A 33 -6.14 30.41 -6.72
CA LEU A 33 -5.41 29.17 -6.78
C LEU A 33 -3.93 29.36 -7.16
N LEU A 34 -3.62 30.29 -8.06
CA LEU A 34 -2.23 30.61 -8.40
C LEU A 34 -1.50 31.26 -7.22
N LYS A 35 -2.18 32.07 -6.40
CA LYS A 35 -1.63 32.58 -5.14
C LYS A 35 -1.37 31.44 -4.15
N PHE A 36 -2.31 30.50 -4.01
CA PHE A 36 -2.10 29.30 -3.19
C PHE A 36 -0.90 28.48 -3.69
N LYS A 37 -0.79 28.25 -5.00
CA LYS A 37 0.32 27.52 -5.63
C LYS A 37 1.68 28.13 -5.26
N LYS A 38 1.80 29.46 -5.31
CA LYS A 38 3.03 30.20 -4.95
C LYS A 38 3.43 30.07 -3.47
N SER A 39 2.52 29.65 -2.59
CA SER A 39 2.83 29.41 -1.17
C SER A 39 3.55 28.09 -0.92
N LEU A 40 3.50 27.15 -1.88
CA LEU A 40 4.10 25.82 -1.74
C LEU A 40 5.60 25.89 -1.99
N ALA A 41 6.38 25.08 -1.27
CA ALA A 41 7.83 25.01 -1.47
C ALA A 41 8.20 24.24 -2.76
N ASN A 42 7.33 23.32 -3.19
CA ASN A 42 7.42 22.64 -4.47
C ASN A 42 6.02 22.56 -5.09
N ASP A 43 5.86 23.13 -6.28
CA ASP A 43 4.60 23.14 -7.03
C ASP A 43 4.68 22.42 -8.39
N ALA A 44 5.76 21.68 -8.66
CA ALA A 44 6.01 21.06 -9.99
C ALA A 44 4.85 20.18 -10.48
N ALA A 45 4.12 19.53 -9.56
CA ALA A 45 2.96 18.71 -9.87
C ALA A 45 1.72 19.52 -10.32
N LEU A 46 1.71 20.84 -10.12
CA LEU A 46 0.64 21.77 -10.47
C LEU A 46 0.99 22.57 -11.74
N SER A 47 1.79 22.01 -12.63
CA SER A 47 2.30 22.69 -13.84
C SER A 47 1.21 23.19 -14.78
N ASN A 48 0.04 22.52 -14.82
CA ASN A 48 -1.06 22.93 -15.69
C ASN A 48 -1.94 24.06 -15.11
N TRP A 49 -1.67 24.53 -13.88
CA TRP A 49 -2.33 25.70 -13.32
C TRP A 49 -1.79 26.96 -14.01
N ASN A 50 -2.62 27.61 -14.82
CA ASN A 50 -2.21 28.72 -15.69
C ASN A 50 -3.26 29.82 -15.73
N SER A 51 -2.86 31.09 -15.74
CA SER A 51 -3.80 32.23 -15.76
C SER A 51 -4.63 32.35 -17.04
N SER A 52 -4.31 31.59 -18.08
CA SER A 52 -4.94 31.68 -19.41
C SER A 52 -6.24 30.88 -19.51
N THR A 53 -6.54 30.02 -18.53
CA THR A 53 -7.72 29.15 -18.55
C THR A 53 -8.42 29.16 -17.20
N ASN A 54 -9.75 29.16 -17.20
CA ASN A 54 -10.52 28.91 -15.98
C ASN A 54 -10.14 27.54 -15.39
N PRO A 55 -10.04 27.37 -14.05
CA PRO A 55 -9.55 26.13 -13.45
C PRO A 55 -10.39 24.89 -13.78
N CYS A 56 -11.70 25.06 -13.93
CA CYS A 56 -12.63 23.99 -14.25
C CYS A 56 -12.59 23.60 -15.73
N VAL A 57 -12.62 24.59 -16.63
CA VAL A 57 -12.57 24.38 -18.08
C VAL A 57 -11.20 23.84 -18.50
N GLY A 58 -10.12 24.42 -17.95
CA GLY A 58 -8.74 23.99 -18.18
C GLY A 58 -8.37 22.68 -17.49
N LYS A 59 -9.30 22.05 -16.75
CA LYS A 59 -9.11 20.79 -16.01
C LYS A 59 -7.83 20.79 -15.19
N TRP A 60 -7.66 21.82 -14.37
CA TRP A 60 -6.47 21.96 -13.53
C TRP A 60 -6.30 20.75 -12.62
N VAL A 61 -5.06 20.24 -12.55
CA VAL A 61 -4.76 19.03 -11.78
C VAL A 61 -5.20 19.24 -10.33
N GLY A 62 -5.99 18.28 -9.83
CA GLY A 62 -6.50 18.28 -8.47
C GLY A 62 -7.61 19.28 -8.17
N VAL A 63 -8.03 20.13 -9.12
CA VAL A 63 -9.21 20.98 -8.95
C VAL A 63 -10.47 20.17 -9.32
N LYS A 64 -11.45 20.13 -8.42
CA LYS A 64 -12.74 19.48 -8.65
C LYS A 64 -13.84 20.52 -8.67
N CYS A 65 -14.59 20.53 -9.76
CA CYS A 65 -15.65 21.50 -9.98
C CYS A 65 -17.03 20.87 -9.94
N TRP A 66 -17.99 21.61 -9.42
CA TRP A 66 -19.41 21.32 -9.44
C TRP A 66 -20.08 22.17 -10.53
N GLU A 67 -21.02 21.59 -11.28
CA GLU A 67 -21.76 22.29 -12.36
C GLU A 67 -20.84 23.01 -13.37
N GLY A 68 -19.68 22.42 -13.68
CA GLY A 68 -18.78 22.86 -14.75
C GLY A 68 -17.92 24.09 -14.46
N ASN A 69 -18.27 24.94 -13.48
CA ASN A 69 -17.52 26.19 -13.22
C ASN A 69 -17.35 26.59 -11.74
N ARG A 70 -17.79 25.78 -10.77
CA ARG A 70 -17.68 26.11 -9.35
C ARG A 70 -16.65 25.22 -8.67
N ILE A 71 -15.55 25.79 -8.18
CA ILE A 71 -14.54 25.02 -7.46
C ILE A 71 -15.12 24.49 -6.14
N TRP A 72 -15.37 23.19 -6.10
CA TRP A 72 -16.00 22.51 -4.98
C TRP A 72 -15.00 21.82 -4.07
N SER A 73 -13.90 21.31 -4.61
CA SER A 73 -12.86 20.64 -3.83
C SER A 73 -11.48 20.80 -4.45
N LEU A 74 -10.47 20.92 -3.60
CA LEU A 74 -9.07 20.73 -3.99
C LEU A 74 -8.61 19.37 -3.49
N LYS A 75 -8.22 18.50 -4.42
CA LYS A 75 -7.73 17.14 -4.18
C LYS A 75 -6.30 17.02 -4.72
N LEU A 76 -5.32 17.46 -3.91
CA LEU A 76 -3.90 17.44 -4.25
C LEU A 76 -3.22 16.28 -3.51
N GLU A 77 -3.52 15.06 -3.90
CA GLU A 77 -3.02 13.84 -3.23
C GLU A 77 -1.92 13.16 -4.03
N ASN A 78 -0.92 12.56 -3.36
CA ASN A 78 0.15 11.79 -4.01
C ASN A 78 0.98 12.59 -5.03
N MET A 79 1.22 13.87 -4.74
CA MET A 79 1.86 14.81 -5.67
C MET A 79 3.29 15.19 -5.27
N GLY A 80 3.80 14.69 -4.13
CA GLY A 80 5.12 15.04 -3.63
C GLY A 80 5.25 16.53 -3.25
N LEU A 81 4.13 17.18 -2.94
CA LEU A 81 4.10 18.59 -2.55
C LEU A 81 4.75 18.76 -1.16
N THR A 82 5.40 19.90 -0.94
CA THR A 82 6.15 20.22 0.29
C THR A 82 5.90 21.66 0.73
N GLY A 83 6.32 21.97 1.96
CA GLY A 83 6.18 23.29 2.58
C GLY A 83 4.97 23.37 3.52
N GLN A 84 4.58 24.61 3.85
CA GLN A 84 3.44 24.89 4.72
C GLN A 84 2.23 25.32 3.91
N ILE A 85 1.05 24.90 4.33
CA ILE A 85 -0.20 25.15 3.60
C ILE A 85 -0.79 26.50 4.02
N ASP A 86 -0.76 27.49 3.12
CA ASP A 86 -1.45 28.77 3.31
C ASP A 86 -2.92 28.69 2.88
N VAL A 87 -3.78 28.28 3.81
CA VAL A 87 -5.23 28.22 3.60
C VAL A 87 -5.92 29.57 3.57
N ASP A 88 -5.26 30.66 4.01
CA ASP A 88 -5.87 32.00 4.03
C ASP A 88 -6.12 32.50 2.59
N SER A 89 -5.27 32.09 1.65
CA SER A 89 -5.47 32.34 0.22
C SER A 89 -6.78 31.75 -0.32
N LEU A 90 -7.25 30.63 0.22
CA LEU A 90 -8.41 29.88 -0.28
C LEU A 90 -9.76 30.40 0.20
N VAL A 91 -9.78 31.38 1.11
CA VAL A 91 -11.02 31.97 1.67
C VAL A 91 -11.91 32.57 0.57
N GLY A 92 -11.30 33.05 -0.52
CA GLY A 92 -12.00 33.64 -1.65
C GLY A 92 -12.82 32.65 -2.51
N LEU A 93 -12.75 31.33 -2.25
CA LEU A 93 -13.48 30.31 -3.02
C LEU A 93 -14.84 29.97 -2.37
N PRO A 94 -15.96 30.56 -2.82
CA PRO A 94 -17.24 30.50 -2.10
C PRO A 94 -17.88 29.10 -2.06
N TYR A 95 -17.54 28.25 -3.03
CA TYR A 95 -18.10 26.90 -3.18
C TYR A 95 -17.18 25.80 -2.65
N LEU A 96 -16.02 26.14 -2.10
CA LEU A 96 -15.08 25.14 -1.58
C LEU A 96 -15.69 24.39 -0.38
N ARG A 97 -15.83 23.07 -0.52
CA ARG A 97 -16.35 22.15 0.50
C ARG A 97 -15.39 21.02 0.84
N GLY A 98 -14.41 20.73 0.00
CA GLY A 98 -13.42 19.67 0.23
C GLY A 98 -11.99 20.16 0.10
N LEU A 99 -11.15 19.78 1.06
CA LEU A 99 -9.70 19.92 0.97
C LEU A 99 -9.06 18.57 1.23
N SER A 100 -8.25 18.10 0.29
CA SER A 100 -7.42 16.93 0.46
C SER A 100 -5.99 17.20 0.02
N PHE A 101 -5.07 16.95 0.94
CA PHE A 101 -3.63 17.07 0.78
C PHE A 101 -2.92 15.77 1.19
N MET A 102 -3.64 14.65 1.19
CA MET A 102 -3.13 13.37 1.67
C MET A 102 -1.92 12.87 0.88
N ASN A 103 -1.06 12.09 1.53
CA ASN A 103 0.08 11.41 0.90
C ASN A 103 1.01 12.41 0.19
N ASN A 104 1.43 13.45 0.91
CA ASN A 104 2.44 14.39 0.46
C ASN A 104 3.51 14.53 1.56
N SER A 105 4.37 15.53 1.41
CA SER A 105 5.47 15.81 2.31
C SER A 105 5.32 17.18 2.97
N PHE A 106 4.08 17.66 3.13
CA PHE A 106 3.79 18.91 3.85
C PHE A 106 4.23 18.82 5.31
N ASP A 107 4.75 19.91 5.85
CA ASP A 107 5.30 19.97 7.20
C ASP A 107 4.80 21.22 7.95
N GLY A 108 5.26 21.36 9.19
CA GLY A 108 4.85 22.45 10.08
C GLY A 108 3.54 22.17 10.82
N PRO A 109 2.96 23.20 11.47
CA PRO A 109 1.77 23.04 12.30
C PRO A 109 0.50 22.81 11.48
N MET A 110 -0.58 22.45 12.17
CA MET A 110 -1.92 22.35 11.58
C MET A 110 -2.29 23.66 10.83
N PRO A 111 -2.68 23.60 9.54
CA PRO A 111 -3.13 24.78 8.82
C PRO A 111 -4.37 25.40 9.47
N LYS A 112 -4.53 26.72 9.38
CA LYS A 112 -5.59 27.51 10.04
C LYS A 112 -6.98 27.34 9.38
N VAL A 113 -7.41 26.11 9.18
CA VAL A 113 -8.61 25.72 8.42
C VAL A 113 -9.93 26.31 8.93
N LYS A 114 -9.97 26.83 10.17
CA LYS A 114 -11.14 27.52 10.74
C LYS A 114 -11.66 28.68 9.89
N VAL A 115 -10.81 29.27 9.05
CA VAL A 115 -11.22 30.36 8.13
C VAL A 115 -12.16 29.85 7.03
N LEU A 116 -12.11 28.56 6.70
CA LEU A 116 -12.93 27.90 5.67
C LEU A 116 -14.19 27.28 6.30
N ARG A 117 -15.07 28.12 6.86
CA ARG A 117 -16.24 27.68 7.65
C ARG A 117 -17.23 26.78 6.91
N ALA A 118 -17.27 26.85 5.58
CA ALA A 118 -18.16 26.06 4.75
C ALA A 118 -17.64 24.64 4.43
N LEU A 119 -16.42 24.31 4.87
CA LEU A 119 -15.79 23.03 4.57
C LEU A 119 -16.58 21.85 5.14
N LYS A 120 -16.75 20.80 4.34
CA LYS A 120 -17.42 19.54 4.70
C LYS A 120 -16.43 18.40 4.89
N SER A 121 -15.29 18.42 4.21
CA SER A 121 -14.27 17.38 4.32
C SER A 121 -12.87 17.95 4.33
N LEU A 122 -12.06 17.49 5.28
CA LEU A 122 -10.66 17.85 5.43
C LEU A 122 -9.81 16.59 5.56
N TYR A 123 -8.89 16.40 4.63
CA TYR A 123 -7.99 15.24 4.60
C TYR A 123 -6.52 15.67 4.52
N LEU A 124 -5.79 15.46 5.62
CA LEU A 124 -4.39 15.83 5.78
C LEU A 124 -3.49 14.62 6.14
N SER A 125 -4.04 13.41 6.09
CA SER A 125 -3.33 12.19 6.48
C SER A 125 -2.07 11.92 5.65
N HIS A 126 -1.10 11.21 6.25
CA HIS A 126 0.16 10.83 5.61
C HIS A 126 0.94 12.05 5.09
N ASN A 127 1.26 12.95 6.01
CA ASN A 127 2.16 14.08 5.79
C ASN A 127 3.16 14.12 6.97
N ARG A 128 3.88 15.23 7.10
CA ARG A 128 4.86 15.49 8.17
C ARG A 128 4.42 16.64 9.07
N PHE A 129 3.11 16.88 9.20
CA PHE A 129 2.61 17.92 10.11
C PHE A 129 2.95 17.59 11.55
N SER A 130 3.27 18.58 12.37
CA SER A 130 3.75 18.39 13.74
C SER A 130 3.31 19.49 14.70
N GLY A 131 3.55 19.25 15.99
CA GLY A 131 3.17 20.16 17.07
C GLY A 131 1.71 20.02 17.48
N GLU A 132 1.30 20.87 18.42
CA GLU A 132 -0.04 20.84 18.98
C GLU A 132 -1.09 21.42 18.03
N ILE A 133 -2.27 20.77 17.98
CA ILE A 133 -3.43 21.35 17.32
C ILE A 133 -4.11 22.32 18.30
N PRO A 134 -4.24 23.62 17.97
CA PRO A 134 -4.90 24.57 18.86
C PRO A 134 -6.32 24.13 19.22
N ASP A 135 -6.71 24.29 20.48
CA ASP A 135 -8.00 23.80 20.98
C ASP A 135 -9.21 24.32 20.18
N GLY A 136 -9.12 25.55 19.67
CA GLY A 136 -10.11 26.19 18.81
C GLY A 136 -9.93 26.00 17.29
N ALA A 137 -9.09 25.05 16.84
CA ALA A 137 -8.76 24.88 15.42
C ALA A 137 -9.97 24.56 14.53
N PHE A 138 -11.04 23.99 15.09
CA PHE A 138 -12.27 23.62 14.36
C PHE A 138 -13.50 24.45 14.77
N ALA A 139 -13.30 25.50 15.57
CA ALA A 139 -14.40 26.30 16.09
C ALA A 139 -15.23 26.94 14.96
N GLY A 140 -16.54 26.74 14.99
CA GLY A 140 -17.47 27.29 14.01
C GLY A 140 -17.58 26.51 12.69
N MET A 141 -16.86 25.40 12.51
CA MET A 141 -16.91 24.56 11.29
C MET A 141 -18.06 23.55 11.31
N GLY A 142 -19.28 23.98 11.64
CA GLY A 142 -20.43 23.09 11.91
C GLY A 142 -20.90 22.20 10.74
N LEU A 143 -20.41 22.45 9.51
CA LEU A 143 -20.70 21.64 8.32
C LEU A 143 -19.69 20.50 8.09
N LEU A 144 -18.60 20.45 8.87
CA LEU A 144 -17.54 19.48 8.73
C LEU A 144 -18.04 18.09 9.09
N LYS A 145 -17.93 17.16 8.14
CA LYS A 145 -18.36 15.77 8.24
C LYS A 145 -17.20 14.80 8.38
N LYS A 146 -16.06 15.10 7.76
CA LYS A 146 -14.90 14.21 7.68
C LYS A 146 -13.63 14.96 8.04
N VAL A 147 -12.89 14.46 9.02
CA VAL A 147 -11.61 15.01 9.48
C VAL A 147 -10.58 13.90 9.59
N TYR A 148 -9.62 13.88 8.68
CA TYR A 148 -8.61 12.82 8.57
C TYR A 148 -7.23 13.44 8.76
N LEU A 149 -6.60 13.13 9.89
CA LEU A 149 -5.29 13.64 10.29
C LEU A 149 -4.29 12.50 10.56
N SER A 150 -4.65 11.26 10.26
CA SER A 150 -3.84 10.06 10.56
C SER A 150 -2.44 10.11 9.98
N HIS A 151 -1.49 9.42 10.62
CA HIS A 151 -0.12 9.28 10.13
C HIS A 151 0.55 10.63 9.87
N ASN A 152 0.60 11.46 10.91
CA ASN A 152 1.38 12.69 10.99
C ASN A 152 2.20 12.64 12.30
N SER A 153 2.77 13.77 12.71
CA SER A 153 3.49 13.95 13.97
C SER A 153 2.80 14.95 14.90
N PHE A 154 1.47 15.06 14.84
CA PHE A 154 0.71 15.95 15.74
C PHE A 154 0.84 15.49 17.19
N SER A 155 1.04 16.44 18.11
CA SER A 155 1.24 16.19 19.54
C SER A 155 0.20 16.92 20.40
N GLY A 156 0.28 16.78 21.72
CA GLY A 156 -0.62 17.44 22.67
C GLY A 156 -2.01 16.79 22.70
N LYS A 157 -3.00 17.50 23.23
CA LYS A 157 -4.35 16.97 23.44
C LYS A 157 -5.20 16.99 22.17
N ILE A 158 -6.17 16.08 22.09
CA ILE A 158 -7.23 16.15 21.08
C ILE A 158 -8.06 17.43 21.33
N PRO A 159 -8.21 18.33 20.33
CA PRO A 159 -8.82 19.64 20.53
C PRO A 159 -10.33 19.54 20.79
N SER A 160 -10.81 20.26 21.81
CA SER A 160 -12.20 20.25 22.27
C SER A 160 -13.16 20.83 21.22
N SER A 161 -12.69 21.71 20.32
CA SER A 161 -13.53 22.24 19.23
C SER A 161 -14.08 21.17 18.29
N LEU A 162 -13.49 19.96 18.25
CA LEU A 162 -14.05 18.83 17.51
C LEU A 162 -15.41 18.39 18.07
N LEU A 163 -15.67 18.59 19.37
CA LEU A 163 -16.97 18.31 20.01
C LEU A 163 -18.10 19.18 19.43
N GLY A 164 -17.78 20.39 18.95
CA GLY A 164 -18.74 21.31 18.34
C GLY A 164 -19.19 20.94 16.92
N LEU A 165 -18.57 19.93 16.31
CA LEU A 165 -18.84 19.53 14.92
C LEU A 165 -20.10 18.65 14.83
N SER A 166 -21.28 19.27 14.93
CA SER A 166 -22.58 18.56 14.98
C SER A 166 -22.89 17.63 13.79
N LYS A 167 -22.21 17.79 12.65
CA LYS A 167 -22.37 16.96 11.45
C LYS A 167 -21.21 15.98 11.23
N LEU A 168 -20.29 15.86 12.18
CA LEU A 168 -19.14 14.97 12.09
C LEU A 168 -19.61 13.52 12.00
N LEU A 169 -19.14 12.84 10.95
CA LEU A 169 -19.43 11.44 10.65
C LEU A 169 -18.16 10.58 10.84
N GLU A 170 -17.00 11.13 10.48
CA GLU A 170 -15.74 10.39 10.45
C GLU A 170 -14.60 11.23 11.00
N LEU A 171 -13.89 10.68 11.99
CA LEU A 171 -12.73 11.28 12.63
C LEU A 171 -11.59 10.26 12.69
N ARG A 172 -10.49 10.54 11.99
CA ARG A 172 -9.29 9.70 12.03
C ARG A 172 -8.09 10.51 12.52
N LEU A 173 -7.54 10.10 13.66
CA LEU A 173 -6.42 10.71 14.37
C LEU A 173 -5.28 9.70 14.62
N ASP A 174 -5.41 8.49 14.09
CA ASP A 174 -4.49 7.37 14.34
C ASP A 174 -3.07 7.60 13.84
N GLY A 175 -2.08 7.00 14.50
CA GLY A 175 -0.67 7.12 14.09
C GLY A 175 -0.14 8.55 14.24
N ASN A 176 -0.42 9.19 15.37
CA ASN A 176 0.10 10.50 15.77
C ASN A 176 0.73 10.39 17.18
N GLN A 177 0.95 11.53 17.83
CA GLN A 177 1.54 11.64 19.17
C GLN A 177 0.55 12.32 20.13
N PHE A 178 -0.76 12.17 19.92
CA PHE A 178 -1.77 12.76 20.80
C PHE A 178 -1.72 12.15 22.21
N GLU A 179 -1.88 12.99 23.22
CA GLU A 179 -1.81 12.63 24.63
C GLU A 179 -3.04 13.09 25.42
N GLY A 180 -3.12 12.64 26.68
CA GLY A 180 -4.24 12.95 27.55
C GLY A 180 -5.47 12.07 27.27
N ASN A 181 -6.64 12.53 27.71
CA ASN A 181 -7.87 11.76 27.64
C ASN A 181 -8.60 11.99 26.31
N ILE A 182 -9.34 10.98 25.85
CA ILE A 182 -10.26 11.12 24.71
C ILE A 182 -11.45 12.01 25.15
N PRO A 183 -11.73 13.12 24.44
CA PRO A 183 -12.92 13.93 24.68
C PRO A 183 -14.22 13.13 24.47
N ASP A 184 -15.28 13.46 25.19
CA ASP A 184 -16.57 12.75 25.07
C ASP A 184 -17.32 13.18 23.80
N PHE A 185 -17.11 12.44 22.71
CA PHE A 185 -17.75 12.69 21.41
C PHE A 185 -19.21 12.22 21.42
N GLN A 186 -20.15 13.14 21.70
CA GLN A 186 -21.59 12.87 21.79
C GLN A 186 -22.35 13.02 20.46
N GLN A 187 -21.66 13.23 19.35
CA GLN A 187 -22.27 13.40 18.04
C GLN A 187 -22.92 12.10 17.57
N LYS A 188 -24.25 12.05 17.54
CA LYS A 188 -25.03 10.86 17.13
C LYS A 188 -24.72 10.35 15.72
N GLY A 189 -24.18 11.22 14.85
CA GLY A 189 -23.81 10.86 13.49
C GLY A 189 -22.40 10.28 13.34
N LEU A 190 -21.60 10.25 14.41
CA LEU A 190 -20.23 9.75 14.36
C LEU A 190 -20.25 8.24 14.13
N GLN A 191 -19.92 7.83 12.91
CA GLN A 191 -19.90 6.44 12.47
C GLN A 191 -18.51 5.83 12.55
N LEU A 192 -17.48 6.66 12.38
CA LEU A 192 -16.09 6.23 12.38
C LEU A 192 -15.26 7.15 13.28
N LEU A 193 -14.66 6.55 14.30
CA LEU A 193 -13.60 7.17 15.10
C LEU A 193 -12.41 6.22 15.12
N ASN A 194 -11.21 6.74 14.83
CA ASN A 194 -9.97 6.00 15.02
C ASN A 194 -8.92 6.91 15.69
N VAL A 195 -8.47 6.52 16.87
CA VAL A 195 -7.45 7.20 17.67
C VAL A 195 -6.28 6.26 18.02
N SER A 196 -6.19 5.12 17.34
CA SER A 196 -5.18 4.10 17.60
C SER A 196 -3.75 4.61 17.39
N ASN A 197 -2.77 3.98 18.03
CA ASN A 197 -1.36 4.30 17.89
C ASN A 197 -1.07 5.79 18.20
N ASN A 198 -1.39 6.19 19.42
CA ASN A 198 -1.12 7.50 20.01
C ASN A 198 -0.61 7.29 21.46
N TYR A 199 -0.49 8.37 22.25
CA TYR A 199 -0.13 8.34 23.67
C TYR A 199 -1.34 8.67 24.57
N LEU A 200 -2.55 8.30 24.16
CA LEU A 200 -3.78 8.60 24.89
C LEU A 200 -3.91 7.72 26.15
N GLN A 201 -4.57 8.27 27.16
CA GLN A 201 -4.70 7.64 28.47
C GLN A 201 -6.08 7.86 29.10
N GLY A 202 -6.38 7.06 30.12
CA GLY A 202 -7.62 7.17 30.89
C GLY A 202 -8.78 6.36 30.30
N PRO A 203 -9.98 6.52 30.88
CA PRO A 203 -11.15 5.78 30.45
C PRO A 203 -11.66 6.24 29.09
N ILE A 204 -12.06 5.29 28.24
CA ILE A 204 -12.79 5.56 27.00
C ILE A 204 -14.19 6.09 27.37
N PRO A 205 -14.63 7.25 26.84
CA PRO A 205 -15.97 7.78 27.07
C PRO A 205 -17.07 6.79 26.68
N ALA A 206 -18.15 6.76 27.46
CA ALA A 206 -19.25 5.81 27.24
C ALA A 206 -19.95 5.98 25.87
N SER A 207 -19.96 7.19 25.32
CA SER A 207 -20.44 7.48 23.96
C SER A 207 -19.71 6.69 22.88
N LEU A 208 -18.46 6.28 23.15
CA LEU A 208 -17.58 5.57 22.23
C LEU A 208 -17.49 4.07 22.53
N SER A 209 -18.22 3.55 23.52
CA SER A 209 -18.07 2.17 23.97
C SER A 209 -18.47 1.12 22.93
N ASN A 210 -19.28 1.50 21.94
CA ASN A 210 -19.75 0.64 20.86
C ASN A 210 -18.87 0.71 19.61
N MET A 211 -17.84 1.57 19.61
CA MET A 211 -16.85 1.62 18.52
C MET A 211 -15.98 0.37 18.55
N ASP A 212 -15.34 0.06 17.42
CA ASP A 212 -14.44 -1.09 17.32
C ASP A 212 -13.25 -0.95 18.28
N SER A 213 -12.89 -2.03 18.98
CA SER A 213 -11.74 -2.03 19.89
C SER A 213 -10.41 -1.64 19.23
N SER A 214 -10.26 -1.94 17.93
CA SER A 214 -9.09 -1.57 17.13
C SER A 214 -8.91 -0.06 17.00
N SER A 215 -10.00 0.72 17.05
CA SER A 215 -9.96 2.19 17.02
C SER A 215 -9.22 2.82 18.20
N PHE A 216 -8.96 2.06 19.27
CA PHE A 216 -8.27 2.52 20.47
C PHE A 216 -6.93 1.80 20.70
N SER A 217 -6.58 0.83 19.85
CA SER A 217 -5.37 0.01 19.98
C SER A 217 -4.09 0.84 19.95
N GLY A 218 -2.98 0.32 20.48
CA GLY A 218 -1.69 1.03 20.49
C GLY A 218 -1.64 2.26 21.40
N ASN A 219 -2.59 2.41 22.34
CA ASN A 219 -2.57 3.40 23.42
C ASN A 219 -2.55 2.69 24.77
N ASP A 220 -1.36 2.48 25.35
CA ASP A 220 -1.20 1.65 26.56
C ASP A 220 -1.94 2.19 27.80
N GLY A 221 -2.23 3.50 27.82
CA GLY A 221 -2.92 4.17 28.92
C GLY A 221 -4.44 4.10 28.86
N LEU A 222 -5.04 3.62 27.76
CA LEU A 222 -6.50 3.57 27.60
C LEU A 222 -7.11 2.34 28.26
N CYS A 223 -8.29 2.53 28.84
CA CYS A 223 -9.07 1.46 29.45
C CYS A 223 -10.58 1.74 29.37
N GLY A 224 -11.42 0.77 29.72
CA GLY A 224 -12.87 0.86 29.58
C GLY A 224 -13.35 0.35 28.22
N LYS A 225 -14.65 0.03 28.11
CA LYS A 225 -15.23 -0.55 26.88
C LYS A 225 -15.00 0.38 25.67
N PRO A 226 -14.65 -0.14 24.48
CA PRO A 226 -14.60 -1.56 24.09
C PRO A 226 -13.33 -2.32 24.52
N LEU A 227 -12.36 -1.66 25.16
CA LEU A 227 -11.18 -2.32 25.70
C LEU A 227 -11.48 -3.00 27.06
N LYS A 228 -10.44 -3.55 27.69
CA LYS A 228 -10.51 -4.11 29.03
C LYS A 228 -10.93 -3.04 30.05
N SER A 229 -11.66 -3.45 31.08
CA SER A 229 -12.11 -2.56 32.16
C SER A 229 -10.93 -1.84 32.82
N CYS A 230 -11.15 -0.60 33.22
CA CYS A 230 -10.15 0.15 33.99
C CYS A 230 -9.95 -0.51 35.35
N ASP A 231 -8.81 -1.20 35.55
CA ASP A 231 -8.43 -1.70 36.86
C ASP A 231 -8.21 -0.51 37.79
N SER A 232 -9.13 -0.28 38.72
CA SER A 232 -9.04 0.77 39.74
C SER A 232 -7.91 0.54 40.76
N ASN A 233 -7.01 -0.43 40.52
CA ASN A 233 -6.03 -0.93 41.48
C ASN A 233 -4.58 -1.01 40.96
N LYS A 234 -4.22 -0.29 39.89
CA LYS A 234 -2.82 -0.14 39.45
C LYS A 234 -2.11 1.11 40.01
N ASN A 235 -2.67 1.77 41.03
CA ASN A 235 -2.03 2.85 41.78
C ASN A 235 -1.46 2.41 43.14
N LYS A 236 -0.98 1.17 43.25
CA LYS A 236 0.04 0.80 44.23
C LYS A 236 1.18 0.08 43.52
N LYS A 237 2.00 0.83 42.78
CA LYS A 237 3.42 0.47 42.72
C LYS A 237 3.92 0.62 44.15
N SER A 238 4.11 -0.50 44.85
CA SER A 238 4.91 -0.49 46.08
C SER A 238 6.23 0.19 45.75
N PRO A 239 6.68 1.21 46.50
CA PRO A 239 8.05 1.69 46.32
C PRO A 239 8.97 0.49 46.52
N LEU A 240 9.96 0.31 45.66
CA LEU A 240 11.01 -0.69 45.86
C LEU A 240 11.42 -0.64 47.32
N SER A 241 11.27 -1.77 48.03
CA SER A 241 11.59 -1.88 49.45
C SER A 241 12.95 -1.23 49.69
N LYS A 242 13.03 -0.24 50.60
CA LYS A 242 14.27 0.49 50.93
C LYS A 242 15.44 -0.48 51.18
N THR A 243 15.13 -1.69 51.64
CA THR A 243 16.02 -2.84 51.81
C THR A 243 16.75 -3.25 50.51
N VAL A 244 16.10 -3.25 49.35
CA VAL A 244 16.70 -3.63 48.06
C VAL A 244 17.70 -2.57 47.58
N ILE A 245 17.38 -1.28 47.78
CA ILE A 245 18.29 -0.19 47.44
C ILE A 245 19.52 -0.22 48.37
N ILE A 246 19.33 -0.48 49.66
CA ILE A 246 20.43 -0.63 50.63
C ILE A 246 21.34 -1.81 50.23
N LEU A 247 20.78 -2.95 49.82
CA LEU A 247 21.57 -4.10 49.39
C LEU A 247 22.38 -3.84 48.11
N ILE A 248 21.83 -3.08 47.16
CA ILE A 248 22.56 -2.68 45.95
C ILE A 248 23.70 -1.71 46.30
N CYS A 249 23.46 -0.74 47.21
CA CYS A 249 24.50 0.18 47.67
C CYS A 249 25.62 -0.53 48.43
N ILE A 250 25.30 -1.52 49.28
CA ILE A 250 26.28 -2.35 49.97
C ILE A 250 27.09 -3.18 48.97
N GLY A 251 26.43 -3.78 47.97
CA GLY A 251 27.10 -4.53 46.91
C GLY A 251 28.10 -3.67 46.13
N LEU A 252 27.70 -2.46 45.75
CA LEU A 252 28.60 -1.51 45.06
C LEU A 252 29.76 -1.05 45.95
N ALA A 253 29.53 -0.81 47.24
CA ALA A 253 30.59 -0.43 48.18
C ALA A 253 31.62 -1.55 48.35
N LEU A 254 31.20 -2.82 48.40
CA LEU A 254 32.10 -3.97 48.50
C LEU A 254 32.94 -4.17 47.23
N VAL A 255 32.36 -3.93 46.05
CA VAL A 255 33.10 -3.98 44.77
C VAL A 255 34.16 -2.88 44.71
N ILE A 256 33.84 -1.66 45.15
CA ILE A 256 34.79 -0.54 45.22
C ILE A 256 35.90 -0.86 46.22
N LEU A 257 35.57 -1.41 47.39
CA LEU A 257 36.56 -1.81 48.39
C LEU A 257 37.52 -2.89 47.85
N GLY A 258 37.00 -3.88 47.12
CA GLY A 258 37.81 -4.89 46.45
C GLY A 258 38.75 -4.29 45.40
N ALA A 259 38.28 -3.34 44.60
CA ALA A 259 39.11 -2.66 43.61
C ALA A 259 40.24 -1.84 44.26
N VAL A 260 39.96 -1.16 45.38
CA VAL A 260 40.98 -0.41 46.14
C VAL A 260 42.04 -1.34 46.72
N LEU A 261 41.65 -2.49 47.28
CA LEU A 261 42.60 -3.48 47.81
C LEU A 261 43.50 -4.07 46.71
N VAL A 262 42.97 -4.30 45.51
CA VAL A 262 43.76 -4.76 44.35
C VAL A 262 44.76 -3.69 43.90
N VAL A 263 44.38 -2.41 43.90
CA VAL A 263 45.29 -1.30 43.56
C VAL A 263 46.39 -1.15 44.61
N LEU A 264 46.06 -1.27 45.90
CA LEU A 264 47.05 -1.23 46.98
C LEU A 264 48.00 -2.43 46.95
N HIS A 265 47.52 -3.62 46.58
CA HIS A 265 48.39 -4.79 46.35
C HIS A 265 49.31 -4.61 45.13
N ARG A 266 48.84 -3.96 44.06
CA ARG A 266 49.66 -3.71 42.86
C ARG A 266 50.68 -2.58 43.02
N GLN A 267 50.56 -1.77 44.07
CA GLN A 267 51.59 -0.78 44.44
C GLN A 267 52.63 -1.34 45.43
N GLY A 268 52.43 -2.56 45.95
CA GLY A 268 53.35 -3.25 46.87
C GLY A 268 54.45 -4.07 46.21
N GLU A 269 54.35 -4.36 44.91
CA GLU A 269 55.35 -5.16 44.17
C GLU A 269 56.01 -4.33 43.06
N SER A 270 56.97 -3.49 43.45
CA SER A 270 58.06 -3.10 42.57
C SER A 270 59.35 -3.04 43.38
N ARG A 271 60.22 -4.03 43.20
CA ARG A 271 61.67 -3.84 43.26
C ARG A 271 62.41 -5.00 42.59
N SER A 272 63.39 -4.60 41.78
CA SER A 272 64.46 -5.40 41.14
C SER A 272 64.03 -6.08 39.82
N GLY A 273 64.56 -5.79 38.63
CA GLY A 273 65.78 -5.11 38.23
C GLY A 273 66.67 -6.07 37.43
N LYS A 274 66.78 -5.87 36.10
CA LYS A 274 67.96 -6.05 35.21
C LYS A 274 67.59 -6.53 33.78
N ALA A 275 68.17 -5.85 32.79
CA ALA A 275 68.52 -6.33 31.45
C ALA A 275 70.00 -6.84 31.51
N PRO A 276 70.59 -7.57 30.52
CA PRO A 276 70.59 -7.24 29.08
C PRO A 276 70.64 -8.41 28.05
N GLU A 277 70.55 -7.99 26.77
CA GLU A 277 71.24 -8.43 25.52
C GLU A 277 71.01 -9.78 24.79
N ASN A 278 70.79 -9.61 23.47
CA ASN A 278 71.23 -10.33 22.25
C ASN A 278 71.34 -11.87 22.25
N ASP A 279 70.76 -12.55 21.25
CA ASP A 279 71.44 -12.82 19.97
C ASP A 279 70.52 -13.49 18.94
N ASN A 280 71.02 -13.45 17.72
CA ASN A 280 70.52 -13.71 16.38
C ASN A 280 69.85 -15.05 16.02
N GLN A 281 69.16 -14.95 14.87
CA GLN A 281 69.33 -15.76 13.64
C GLN A 281 68.26 -16.80 13.26
N THR A 282 67.64 -16.52 12.09
CA THR A 282 67.33 -17.40 10.94
C THR A 282 66.56 -18.72 11.20
N ARG A 283 65.62 -19.18 10.36
CA ARG A 283 65.60 -19.19 8.89
C ARG A 283 64.23 -19.70 8.43
N ALA A 284 63.76 -19.22 7.28
CA ALA A 284 62.62 -19.78 6.54
C ALA A 284 63.01 -21.09 5.86
N VAL A 285 62.08 -22.07 5.79
CA VAL A 285 61.95 -23.02 4.67
C VAL A 285 60.45 -23.36 4.50
N THR A 286 60.04 -23.29 3.25
CA THR A 286 58.72 -23.49 2.66
C THR A 286 58.39 -24.96 2.34
N CYS A 287 57.12 -25.16 1.95
CA CYS A 287 56.56 -26.14 0.99
C CYS A 287 55.82 -27.37 1.54
N GLU A 288 54.49 -27.27 1.44
CA GLU A 288 53.54 -28.13 0.71
C GLU A 288 53.67 -29.67 0.75
N GLY A 289 52.52 -30.33 0.91
CA GLY A 289 52.32 -31.68 0.39
C GLY A 289 51.29 -32.55 1.11
N ASP A 290 50.10 -32.63 0.50
CA ASP A 290 49.29 -33.85 0.35
C ASP A 290 48.17 -34.30 1.31
N LYS A 291 47.19 -34.85 0.60
CA LYS A 291 45.81 -35.24 0.93
C LYS A 291 45.71 -36.55 1.70
N MET A 292 44.55 -36.74 2.35
CA MET A 292 43.59 -37.83 2.13
C MET A 292 43.07 -38.49 3.43
N GLU A 293 41.76 -38.35 3.63
CA GLU A 293 40.77 -39.21 4.27
C GLU A 293 41.16 -40.28 5.31
N ARG A 294 40.49 -40.25 6.46
CA ARG A 294 39.53 -41.31 6.86
C ARG A 294 38.74 -40.94 8.11
N GLY A 295 37.45 -41.26 8.07
CA GLY A 295 36.52 -41.04 9.16
C GLY A 295 36.77 -41.95 10.37
N THR A 296 36.23 -41.53 11.51
CA THR A 296 35.81 -42.45 12.56
C THR A 296 34.74 -41.78 13.41
N SER A 297 33.66 -42.51 13.60
CA SER A 297 32.54 -42.22 14.49
C SER A 297 33.00 -42.21 15.94
N GLY A 298 32.61 -41.18 16.70
CA GLY A 298 32.79 -41.10 18.14
C GLY A 298 31.62 -40.35 18.76
N TYR A 299 30.69 -41.11 19.33
CA TYR A 299 29.67 -40.60 20.24
C TYR A 299 30.36 -39.92 21.43
N SER A 300 30.10 -38.64 21.65
CA SER A 300 30.30 -38.02 22.96
C SER A 300 29.26 -36.92 23.14
N GLY A 301 28.30 -37.19 24.03
CA GLY A 301 27.30 -36.23 24.45
C GLY A 301 27.98 -35.09 25.20
N ASN A 302 27.70 -33.86 24.79
CA ASN A 302 27.98 -32.70 25.61
C ASN A 302 26.89 -31.64 25.42
N ASN A 303 26.34 -31.21 26.57
CA ASN A 303 25.39 -30.13 26.71
C ASN A 303 25.96 -28.82 26.15
N ASN A 304 25.75 -28.56 24.87
CA ASN A 304 26.00 -27.26 24.28
C ASN A 304 24.68 -26.49 24.22
N LYS A 305 24.64 -25.33 24.90
CA LYS A 305 23.79 -24.22 24.47
C LYS A 305 23.89 -24.16 22.95
N LYS A 306 22.77 -24.37 22.25
CA LYS A 306 22.67 -24.26 20.79
C LYS A 306 23.10 -22.83 20.44
N VAL A 307 24.38 -22.64 20.17
CA VAL A 307 24.87 -21.48 19.44
C VAL A 307 24.21 -21.63 18.08
N GLU A 308 23.26 -20.75 17.77
CA GLU A 308 22.66 -20.73 16.44
C GLU A 308 23.82 -20.67 15.43
N PRO A 309 23.88 -21.60 14.45
CA PRO A 309 24.91 -21.54 13.43
C PRO A 309 24.82 -20.17 12.74
N PRO A 310 25.96 -19.61 12.30
CA PRO A 310 25.98 -18.30 11.64
C PRO A 310 24.93 -18.28 10.53
N ALA A 311 24.02 -17.30 10.62
CA ALA A 311 22.88 -17.23 9.73
C ALA A 311 23.39 -17.04 8.29
N LYS A 312 23.14 -18.04 7.43
CA LYS A 312 23.61 -18.10 6.04
C LYS A 312 22.41 -18.10 5.10
N LEU A 313 22.57 -17.42 3.97
CA LEU A 313 21.61 -17.48 2.86
C LEU A 313 21.58 -18.92 2.31
N THR A 314 20.38 -19.50 2.20
CA THR A 314 20.18 -20.87 1.73
C THR A 314 19.51 -20.85 0.35
N PHE A 315 20.20 -21.38 -0.65
CA PHE A 315 19.67 -21.52 -2.01
C PHE A 315 18.79 -22.77 -2.10
N VAL A 316 17.65 -22.62 -2.75
CA VAL A 316 16.69 -23.72 -2.99
C VAL A 316 16.71 -24.18 -4.45
N ARG A 317 17.61 -23.60 -5.26
CA ARG A 317 17.85 -23.97 -6.64
C ARG A 317 19.34 -24.03 -6.95
N ASP A 318 19.68 -24.85 -7.94
CA ASP A 318 21.06 -25.08 -8.39
C ASP A 318 21.34 -24.50 -9.79
N ASP A 319 20.31 -23.97 -10.47
CA ASP A 319 20.39 -23.37 -11.82
C ASP A 319 20.78 -21.88 -11.82
N ARG A 320 21.23 -21.36 -10.68
CA ARG A 320 21.59 -19.95 -10.46
C ARG A 320 22.94 -19.81 -9.78
N GLU A 321 23.62 -18.70 -10.07
CA GLU A 321 24.86 -18.36 -9.41
C GLU A 321 24.59 -18.09 -7.92
N LYS A 322 25.35 -18.79 -7.06
CA LYS A 322 25.22 -18.68 -5.60
C LYS A 322 26.12 -17.56 -5.09
N PHE A 323 25.61 -16.75 -4.17
CA PHE A 323 26.33 -15.62 -3.56
C PHE A 323 26.21 -15.66 -2.03
N GLU A 324 27.09 -14.96 -1.32
CA GLU A 324 27.08 -14.95 0.14
C GLU A 324 26.12 -13.89 0.69
N LEU A 325 25.66 -14.10 1.94
CA LEU A 325 24.86 -13.11 2.67
C LEU A 325 25.59 -11.76 2.77
N ASN A 326 26.91 -11.77 2.95
CA ASN A 326 27.72 -10.56 3.04
C ASN A 326 27.72 -9.76 1.73
N ASP A 327 27.66 -10.42 0.58
CA ASP A 327 27.59 -9.75 -0.73
C ASP A 327 26.24 -9.05 -0.87
N MET A 328 25.16 -9.71 -0.44
CA MET A 328 23.82 -9.12 -0.41
C MET A 328 23.72 -7.93 0.55
N LEU A 329 24.35 -7.99 1.73
CA LEU A 329 24.31 -6.91 2.71
C LEU A 329 25.17 -5.70 2.33
N ARG A 330 26.20 -5.89 1.49
CA ARG A 330 27.04 -4.81 0.96
C ARG A 330 26.50 -4.19 -0.33
N ALA A 331 25.57 -4.87 -1.01
CA ALA A 331 24.97 -4.39 -2.24
C ALA A 331 24.24 -3.06 -2.02
N SER A 332 24.28 -2.17 -3.02
CA SER A 332 23.41 -1.00 -3.05
C SER A 332 21.96 -1.45 -3.15
N ALA A 333 21.12 -0.99 -2.24
CA ALA A 333 19.72 -1.38 -2.16
C ALA A 333 18.81 -0.19 -2.49
N GLU A 334 17.93 -0.38 -3.47
CA GLU A 334 16.84 0.52 -3.81
C GLU A 334 15.53 -0.03 -3.23
N ILE A 335 14.73 0.83 -2.59
CA ILE A 335 13.42 0.42 -2.06
C ILE A 335 12.45 0.34 -3.24
N LEU A 336 12.03 -0.87 -3.61
CA LEU A 336 11.01 -1.08 -4.64
C LEU A 336 9.60 -0.80 -4.11
N GLY A 337 9.37 -1.02 -2.81
CA GLY A 337 8.11 -0.69 -2.16
C GLY A 337 7.92 -1.34 -0.80
N ASN A 338 6.98 -0.79 -0.02
CA ASN A 338 6.47 -1.41 1.19
C ASN A 338 5.10 -2.04 0.90
N GLY A 339 5.04 -3.36 0.90
CA GLY A 339 3.82 -4.13 0.72
C GLY A 339 3.18 -4.54 2.05
N SER A 340 2.01 -5.18 1.95
CA SER A 340 1.25 -5.72 3.10
C SER A 340 2.07 -6.70 3.94
N PHE A 341 2.97 -7.48 3.33
CA PHE A 341 3.80 -8.46 4.02
C PHE A 341 5.14 -7.94 4.55
N GLY A 342 5.54 -6.73 4.17
CA GLY A 342 6.81 -6.15 4.56
C GLY A 342 7.45 -5.33 3.44
N SER A 343 8.79 -5.28 3.43
CA SER A 343 9.55 -4.39 2.56
C SER A 343 10.25 -5.16 1.44
N CYS A 344 10.23 -4.59 0.24
CA CYS A 344 10.83 -5.17 -0.97
C CYS A 344 11.98 -4.28 -1.43
N TYR A 345 13.16 -4.88 -1.60
CA TYR A 345 14.39 -4.18 -1.97
C TYR A 345 14.95 -4.78 -3.26
N LYS A 346 15.39 -3.93 -4.18
CA LYS A 346 16.25 -4.31 -5.29
C LYS A 346 17.68 -4.17 -4.83
N ALA A 347 18.47 -5.22 -4.96
CA ALA A 347 19.90 -5.18 -4.68
C ALA A 347 20.69 -5.53 -5.94
N VAL A 348 21.75 -4.76 -6.23
CA VAL A 348 22.68 -5.06 -7.31
C VAL A 348 23.95 -5.65 -6.72
N LEU A 349 24.20 -6.92 -7.01
CA LEU A 349 25.35 -7.67 -6.53
C LEU A 349 26.64 -7.18 -7.20
N SER A 350 27.79 -7.54 -6.62
CA SER A 350 29.12 -7.15 -7.13
C SER A 350 29.43 -7.66 -8.53
N ASN A 351 28.81 -8.77 -8.94
CA ASN A 351 28.89 -9.32 -10.30
C ASN A 351 27.94 -8.62 -11.30
N GLY A 352 27.19 -7.59 -10.87
CA GLY A 352 26.22 -6.86 -11.68
C GLY A 352 24.83 -7.49 -11.75
N ALA A 353 24.62 -8.68 -11.18
CA ALA A 353 23.31 -9.31 -11.14
C ALA A 353 22.36 -8.53 -10.21
N ALA A 354 21.14 -8.29 -10.69
CA ALA A 354 20.10 -7.63 -9.90
C ALA A 354 19.14 -8.66 -9.29
N ILE A 355 18.92 -8.58 -7.99
CA ILE A 355 18.04 -9.46 -7.22
C ILE A 355 16.98 -8.65 -6.48
N VAL A 356 15.91 -9.32 -6.10
CA VAL A 356 14.86 -8.79 -5.23
C VAL A 356 14.93 -9.51 -3.90
N VAL A 357 15.03 -8.73 -2.81
CA VAL A 357 15.01 -9.22 -1.43
C VAL A 357 13.72 -8.75 -0.78
N LYS A 358 12.83 -9.69 -0.46
CA LYS A 358 11.58 -9.42 0.28
C LYS A 358 11.76 -9.78 1.74
N ARG A 359 11.59 -8.80 2.62
CA ARG A 359 11.62 -8.95 4.07
C ARG A 359 10.21 -9.14 4.59
N TYR A 360 9.93 -10.32 5.15
CA TYR A 360 8.61 -10.68 5.69
C TYR A 360 8.55 -10.44 7.19
N LYS A 361 7.54 -9.68 7.65
CA LYS A 361 7.38 -9.29 9.06
C LYS A 361 6.61 -10.31 9.91
N TYR A 362 5.79 -11.13 9.28
CA TYR A 362 4.76 -11.94 9.96
C TYR A 362 4.93 -13.44 9.72
N MET A 363 6.18 -13.91 9.60
CA MET A 363 6.55 -15.33 9.43
C MET A 363 7.39 -15.82 10.62
N ASN A 364 7.04 -15.35 11.83
CA ASN A 364 7.87 -15.53 13.03
C ASN A 364 7.44 -16.73 13.88
N ASN A 365 6.25 -17.30 13.62
CA ASN A 365 5.71 -18.42 14.41
C ASN A 365 6.11 -19.80 13.86
N ILE A 366 6.85 -19.86 12.75
CA ILE A 366 7.26 -21.13 12.11
C ILE A 366 8.67 -21.55 12.54
N GLU A 367 8.80 -22.82 12.92
CA GLU A 367 10.07 -23.42 13.29
C GLU A 367 11.01 -23.56 12.09
N ARG A 368 12.32 -23.64 12.37
CA ARG A 368 13.34 -23.63 11.32
C ARG A 368 13.18 -24.80 10.37
N GLU A 369 13.10 -26.01 10.89
CA GLU A 369 13.08 -27.23 10.10
C GLU A 369 11.86 -27.27 9.16
N GLU A 370 10.68 -26.89 9.67
CA GLU A 370 9.44 -26.79 8.91
C GLU A 370 9.53 -25.73 7.79
N PHE A 371 10.04 -24.54 8.11
CA PHE A 371 10.26 -23.49 7.12
C PHE A 371 11.24 -23.93 6.03
N GLN A 372 12.33 -24.59 6.39
CA GLN A 372 13.34 -25.03 5.44
C GLN A 372 12.82 -26.11 4.49
N GLU A 373 12.09 -27.11 5.00
CA GLU A 373 11.45 -28.13 4.19
C GLU A 373 10.43 -27.52 3.21
N TYR A 374 9.62 -26.58 3.72
CA TYR A 374 8.63 -25.90 2.92
C TYR A 374 9.24 -25.03 1.81
N MET A 375 10.29 -24.25 2.11
CA MET A 375 10.98 -23.43 1.12
C MET A 375 11.70 -24.27 0.05
N LYS A 376 12.22 -25.45 0.41
CA LYS A 376 12.76 -26.39 -0.59
C LYS A 376 11.69 -26.83 -1.57
N ARG A 377 10.49 -27.17 -1.08
CA ARG A 377 9.34 -27.52 -1.92
C ARG A 377 8.90 -26.36 -2.81
N LEU A 378 8.88 -25.12 -2.31
CA LEU A 378 8.57 -23.97 -3.16
C LEU A 378 9.65 -23.72 -4.20
N GLY A 379 10.93 -23.94 -3.89
CA GLY A 379 12.05 -23.77 -4.81
C GLY A 379 12.04 -24.72 -6.00
N THR A 380 11.39 -25.89 -5.89
CA THR A 380 11.27 -26.85 -7.00
C THR A 380 10.22 -26.45 -8.03
N LEU A 381 9.28 -25.56 -7.68
CA LEU A 381 8.24 -25.11 -8.60
C LEU A 381 8.85 -24.35 -9.77
N THR A 382 8.57 -24.79 -10.99
CA THR A 382 9.09 -24.19 -12.22
C THR A 382 7.98 -24.16 -13.26
N HIS A 383 7.57 -22.96 -13.65
CA HIS A 383 6.48 -22.75 -14.61
C HIS A 383 6.70 -21.40 -15.33
N PRO A 384 6.36 -21.27 -16.64
CA PRO A 384 6.56 -20.03 -17.40
C PRO A 384 5.90 -18.79 -16.78
N ASN A 385 4.84 -18.98 -16.00
CA ASN A 385 4.09 -17.90 -15.35
C ASN A 385 4.30 -17.79 -13.84
N LEU A 386 5.36 -18.38 -13.28
CA LEU A 386 5.74 -18.19 -11.88
C LEU A 386 7.13 -17.55 -11.80
N LEU A 387 7.30 -16.60 -10.87
CA LEU A 387 8.62 -16.11 -10.49
C LEU A 387 9.21 -17.09 -9.45
N PRO A 388 10.25 -17.88 -9.79
CA PRO A 388 10.76 -18.91 -8.88
C PRO A 388 11.48 -18.32 -7.67
N LEU A 389 11.34 -18.97 -6.52
CA LEU A 389 12.14 -18.68 -5.34
C LEU A 389 13.58 -19.16 -5.56
N MET A 390 14.56 -18.26 -5.40
CA MET A 390 15.98 -18.60 -5.58
C MET A 390 16.63 -18.99 -4.25
N ALA A 391 16.43 -18.17 -3.22
CA ALA A 391 17.04 -18.36 -1.92
C ALA A 391 16.20 -17.79 -0.79
N TYR A 392 16.49 -18.20 0.44
CA TYR A 392 15.91 -17.63 1.64
C TYR A 392 16.96 -17.41 2.74
N TYR A 393 16.63 -16.50 3.63
CA TYR A 393 17.31 -16.30 4.90
C TYR A 393 16.33 -16.59 6.03
N TYR A 394 16.75 -17.42 6.99
CA TYR A 394 15.98 -17.73 8.18
C TYR A 394 16.69 -17.18 9.41
N ARG A 395 15.95 -16.38 10.18
CA ARG A 395 16.19 -16.11 11.60
C ARG A 395 14.83 -16.13 12.30
N LYS A 396 14.78 -16.42 13.60
CA LYS A 396 13.51 -16.54 14.35
C LYS A 396 12.56 -15.37 14.09
N GLU A 397 13.05 -14.14 14.23
CA GLU A 397 12.25 -12.91 14.06
C GLU A 397 12.28 -12.31 12.65
N GLU A 398 12.98 -12.93 11.69
CA GLU A 398 13.23 -12.33 10.39
C GLU A 398 13.38 -13.37 9.29
N LYS A 399 12.56 -13.24 8.24
CA LYS A 399 12.63 -14.05 7.03
C LYS A 399 12.88 -13.16 5.83
N LEU A 400 13.87 -13.53 5.01
CA LEU A 400 14.07 -12.92 3.70
C LEU A 400 13.82 -13.97 2.63
N LEU A 401 13.05 -13.63 1.61
CA LEU A 401 12.93 -14.43 0.39
C LEU A 401 13.58 -13.67 -0.76
N VAL A 402 14.31 -14.37 -1.60
CA VAL A 402 15.12 -13.79 -2.68
C VAL A 402 14.71 -14.37 -4.03
N THR A 403 14.48 -13.49 -5.00
CA THR A 403 14.17 -13.84 -6.40
C THR A 403 15.00 -13.01 -7.36
N ASP A 404 14.95 -13.36 -8.65
CA ASP A 404 15.50 -12.51 -9.72
C ASP A 404 14.76 -11.17 -9.80
N PHE A 405 15.48 -10.10 -10.15
CA PHE A 405 14.87 -8.81 -10.47
C PHE A 405 14.36 -8.79 -11.92
N ILE A 406 13.11 -8.34 -12.10
CA ILE A 406 12.48 -8.22 -13.41
C ILE A 406 12.20 -6.75 -13.71
N GLY A 407 12.76 -6.24 -14.81
CA GLY A 407 12.82 -4.80 -15.10
C GLY A 407 11.46 -4.12 -15.38
N ASN A 408 10.50 -4.84 -15.96
CA ASN A 408 9.19 -4.28 -16.33
C ASN A 408 8.24 -4.07 -15.14
N GLY A 409 8.61 -4.53 -13.94
CA GLY A 409 7.89 -4.26 -12.70
C GLY A 409 6.55 -5.01 -12.61
N SER A 410 5.65 -4.51 -11.76
CA SER A 410 4.35 -5.14 -11.51
C SER A 410 3.29 -4.71 -12.52
N LEU A 411 2.28 -5.57 -12.72
CA LEU A 411 1.08 -5.24 -13.48
C LEU A 411 0.36 -4.01 -12.89
N ALA A 412 0.31 -3.89 -11.56
CA ALA A 412 -0.26 -2.71 -10.89
C ALA A 412 0.45 -1.41 -11.31
N SER A 413 1.78 -1.41 -11.39
CA SER A 413 2.54 -0.24 -11.85
C SER A 413 2.30 0.07 -13.33
N LYS A 414 2.00 -0.92 -14.18
CA LYS A 414 1.70 -0.69 -15.60
C LYS A 414 0.26 -0.24 -15.85
N LEU A 415 -0.70 -0.74 -15.08
CA LEU A 415 -2.10 -0.33 -15.16
C LEU A 415 -2.34 1.05 -14.53
N HIS A 416 -1.74 1.32 -13.38
CA HIS A 416 -2.06 2.49 -12.55
C HIS A 416 -0.92 3.51 -12.38
N GLY A 417 0.28 3.18 -12.84
CA GLY A 417 1.44 4.08 -12.78
C GLY A 417 1.36 5.22 -13.81
N LYS A 418 2.16 6.26 -13.59
CA LYS A 418 2.29 7.37 -14.55
C LYS A 418 3.01 6.86 -15.80
N GLN A 419 2.32 6.77 -16.93
CA GLN A 419 2.92 6.45 -18.22
C GLN A 419 4.01 7.48 -18.56
N THR A 420 5.24 7.01 -18.73
CA THR A 420 6.30 7.83 -19.32
C THR A 420 6.23 7.75 -20.85
N THR A 421 6.63 8.83 -21.53
CA THR A 421 6.57 8.92 -23.00
C THR A 421 7.43 7.80 -23.61
N GLY A 422 6.80 6.81 -24.26
CA GLY A 422 7.49 5.68 -24.92
C GLY A 422 7.33 4.32 -24.23
N GLU A 423 6.64 4.20 -23.10
CA GLU A 423 6.31 2.89 -22.52
C GLU A 423 5.25 2.14 -23.34
N LEU A 424 5.45 0.84 -23.52
CA LEU A 424 4.48 -0.07 -24.16
C LEU A 424 3.16 -0.04 -23.38
N ARG A 425 2.09 0.36 -24.06
CA ARG A 425 0.73 0.36 -23.51
C ARG A 425 0.19 -1.08 -23.50
N LEU A 426 -0.57 -1.41 -22.46
CA LEU A 426 -1.28 -2.70 -22.40
C LEU A 426 -2.54 -2.60 -23.25
N ASP A 427 -2.43 -2.99 -24.51
CA ASP A 427 -3.55 -3.16 -25.43
C ASP A 427 -4.34 -4.44 -25.12
N TRP A 428 -5.42 -4.70 -25.87
CA TRP A 428 -6.25 -5.88 -25.67
C TRP A 428 -5.47 -7.21 -25.76
N PRO A 429 -4.71 -7.50 -26.84
CA PRO A 429 -3.94 -8.74 -26.95
C PRO A 429 -2.99 -8.96 -25.77
N THR A 430 -2.28 -7.90 -25.35
CA THR A 430 -1.35 -7.99 -24.22
C THR A 430 -2.09 -8.30 -22.92
N ARG A 431 -3.23 -7.64 -22.66
CA ARG A 431 -4.06 -7.89 -21.47
C ARG A 431 -4.63 -9.30 -21.45
N LEU A 432 -5.09 -9.80 -22.60
CA LEU A 432 -5.57 -11.18 -22.73
C LEU A 432 -4.43 -12.18 -22.45
N ASN A 433 -3.24 -11.96 -23.00
CA ASN A 433 -2.08 -12.82 -22.76
C ASN A 433 -1.69 -12.84 -21.26
N ILE A 434 -1.73 -11.68 -20.61
CA ILE A 434 -1.50 -11.57 -19.15
C ILE A 434 -2.53 -12.39 -18.37
N ILE A 435 -3.81 -12.29 -18.72
CA ILE A 435 -4.86 -13.05 -18.03
C ILE A 435 -4.69 -14.56 -18.23
N LYS A 436 -4.41 -15.00 -19.47
CA LYS A 436 -4.12 -16.41 -19.78
C LYS A 436 -2.94 -16.94 -18.98
N GLY A 437 -1.83 -16.19 -18.94
CA GLY A 437 -0.65 -16.60 -18.18
C GLY A 437 -0.89 -16.64 -16.66
N VAL A 438 -1.65 -15.68 -16.11
CA VAL A 438 -2.06 -15.71 -14.69
C VAL A 438 -2.93 -16.94 -14.40
N ALA A 439 -3.92 -17.23 -15.25
CA ALA A 439 -4.81 -18.38 -15.09
C ALA A 439 -4.02 -19.70 -15.13
N LYS A 440 -3.12 -19.87 -16.11
CA LYS A 440 -2.20 -21.02 -16.22
C LYS A 440 -1.31 -21.17 -14.98
N GLY A 441 -0.71 -20.08 -14.53
CA GLY A 441 0.12 -20.08 -13.32
C GLY A 441 -0.67 -20.48 -12.07
N LEU A 442 -1.91 -20.01 -11.94
CA LEU A 442 -2.78 -20.37 -10.83
C LEU A 442 -3.22 -21.84 -10.88
N ALA A 443 -3.57 -22.36 -12.06
CA ALA A 443 -3.89 -23.77 -12.27
C ALA A 443 -2.72 -24.68 -11.88
N PHE A 444 -1.52 -24.35 -12.35
CA PHE A 444 -0.30 -25.08 -12.00
C PHE A 444 -0.06 -25.14 -10.47
N LEU A 445 -0.32 -24.04 -9.75
CA LEU A 445 -0.21 -24.03 -8.28
C LEU A 445 -1.22 -24.99 -7.63
N TYR A 446 -2.41 -25.15 -8.19
CA TYR A 446 -3.40 -26.12 -7.69
C TYR A 446 -2.96 -27.57 -7.90
N ASP A 447 -2.30 -27.85 -9.01
CA ASP A 447 -1.78 -29.18 -9.34
C ASP A 447 -0.58 -29.56 -8.45
N GLU A 448 0.34 -28.62 -8.22
CA GLU A 448 1.57 -28.86 -7.46
C GLU A 448 1.42 -28.68 -5.92
N LEU A 449 0.43 -27.89 -5.49
CA LEU A 449 0.12 -27.64 -4.08
C LEU A 449 -1.32 -28.07 -3.70
N PRO A 450 -1.73 -29.33 -3.96
CA PRO A 450 -3.13 -29.75 -3.83
C PRO A 450 -3.65 -29.74 -2.38
N ASN A 451 -2.73 -29.79 -1.41
CA ASN A 451 -3.02 -29.76 0.03
C ASN A 451 -3.30 -28.35 0.56
N LEU A 452 -3.00 -27.31 -0.22
CA LEU A 452 -3.30 -25.93 0.17
C LEU A 452 -4.71 -25.56 -0.28
N THR A 453 -5.50 -25.02 0.65
CA THR A 453 -6.80 -24.43 0.31
C THR A 453 -6.64 -23.19 -0.56
N LEU A 454 -5.56 -22.44 -0.35
CA LEU A 454 -5.21 -21.23 -1.09
C LEU A 454 -3.77 -21.35 -1.59
N PRO A 455 -3.53 -22.04 -2.72
CA PRO A 455 -2.21 -22.13 -3.31
C PRO A 455 -1.60 -20.75 -3.61
N HIS A 456 -2.41 -19.72 -3.90
CA HIS A 456 -1.95 -18.35 -3.96
C HIS A 456 -2.40 -17.51 -2.76
N GLY A 457 -3.70 -17.41 -2.51
CA GLY A 457 -4.36 -16.67 -1.41
C GLY A 457 -4.19 -15.14 -1.43
N HIS A 458 -3.26 -14.60 -2.22
CA HIS A 458 -2.94 -13.19 -2.33
C HIS A 458 -2.73 -12.76 -3.78
N LEU A 459 -3.53 -13.30 -4.69
CA LEU A 459 -3.50 -12.89 -6.08
C LEU A 459 -4.04 -11.46 -6.22
N LYS A 460 -3.24 -10.57 -6.83
CA LYS A 460 -3.56 -9.17 -7.12
C LYS A 460 -2.55 -8.61 -8.12
N SER A 461 -2.88 -7.49 -8.78
CA SER A 461 -2.02 -6.87 -9.80
C SER A 461 -0.61 -6.48 -9.31
N SER A 462 -0.40 -6.20 -8.02
CA SER A 462 0.94 -5.92 -7.46
C SER A 462 1.79 -7.19 -7.23
N ASN A 463 1.17 -8.37 -7.26
CA ASN A 463 1.82 -9.67 -7.15
C ASN A 463 1.90 -10.41 -8.50
N VAL A 464 1.61 -9.71 -9.60
CA VAL A 464 1.87 -10.16 -10.97
C VAL A 464 3.00 -9.29 -11.52
N ILE A 465 4.15 -9.87 -11.79
CA ILE A 465 5.32 -9.20 -12.37
C ILE A 465 5.34 -9.45 -13.87
N LEU A 466 5.70 -8.46 -14.68
CA LEU A 466 5.78 -8.62 -16.13
C LEU A 466 7.24 -8.76 -16.54
N ASN A 467 7.58 -9.77 -17.34
CA ASN A 467 8.91 -9.92 -17.91
C ASN A 467 9.12 -8.98 -19.11
N GLU A 468 10.29 -9.03 -19.75
CA GLU A 468 10.64 -8.19 -20.91
C GLU A 468 9.66 -8.35 -22.08
N SER A 469 9.09 -9.54 -22.24
CA SER A 469 8.07 -9.89 -23.24
C SER A 469 6.63 -9.60 -22.79
N LEU A 470 6.44 -8.93 -21.65
CA LEU A 470 5.15 -8.66 -21.01
C LEU A 470 4.37 -9.93 -20.63
N GLU A 471 5.07 -11.07 -20.46
CA GLU A 471 4.46 -12.27 -19.91
C GLU A 471 4.35 -12.15 -18.39
N PRO A 472 3.24 -12.63 -17.80
CA PRO A 472 3.00 -12.52 -16.37
C PRO A 472 3.76 -13.60 -15.59
N LEU A 473 4.35 -13.19 -14.47
CA LEU A 473 5.02 -14.02 -13.49
C LEU A 473 4.36 -13.77 -12.13
N LEU A 474 3.69 -14.79 -11.59
CA LEU A 474 3.10 -14.71 -10.25
C LEU A 474 4.21 -14.72 -9.20
N THR A 475 4.05 -13.88 -8.17
CA THR A 475 4.92 -13.85 -6.99
C THR A 475 4.07 -13.96 -5.73
N ASP A 476 4.72 -14.22 -4.59
CA ASP A 476 4.07 -14.34 -3.27
C ASP A 476 2.98 -15.42 -3.21
N TYR A 477 3.16 -16.49 -3.98
CA TYR A 477 2.35 -17.72 -3.93
C TYR A 477 2.85 -18.68 -2.84
N GLY A 478 1.96 -19.57 -2.39
CA GLY A 478 2.29 -20.62 -1.45
C GLY A 478 2.69 -20.14 -0.07
N LEU A 479 2.42 -18.89 0.33
CA LEU A 479 2.93 -18.36 1.59
C LEU A 479 2.05 -18.66 2.81
N LEU A 480 0.82 -19.15 2.61
CA LEU A 480 -0.15 -19.35 3.70
C LEU A 480 0.40 -20.19 4.87
N PRO A 481 1.12 -21.32 4.66
CA PRO A 481 1.61 -22.15 5.78
C PRO A 481 2.70 -21.48 6.62
N VAL A 482 3.41 -20.50 6.06
CA VAL A 482 4.56 -19.87 6.73
C VAL A 482 4.22 -18.50 7.33
N ILE A 483 3.01 -17.97 7.05
CA ILE A 483 2.51 -16.71 7.59
C ILE A 483 1.73 -16.98 8.88
N ASN A 484 1.90 -16.10 9.87
CA ASN A 484 1.10 -16.10 11.08
C ASN A 484 -0.39 -15.96 10.74
N GLN A 485 -1.20 -16.95 11.13
CA GLN A 485 -2.62 -17.05 10.76
C GLN A 485 -3.45 -15.79 11.11
N GLU A 486 -3.20 -15.18 12.27
CA GLU A 486 -3.86 -13.94 12.70
C GLU A 486 -3.62 -12.78 11.72
N HIS A 487 -2.42 -12.71 11.14
CA HIS A 487 -2.07 -11.69 10.16
C HIS A 487 -2.52 -12.08 8.75
N ALA A 488 -2.54 -13.37 8.39
CA ALA A 488 -3.01 -13.84 7.08
C ALA A 488 -4.41 -13.28 6.75
N VAL A 489 -5.33 -13.30 7.73
CA VAL A 489 -6.71 -12.78 7.60
C VAL A 489 -6.75 -11.31 7.17
N HIS A 490 -5.84 -10.50 7.67
CA HIS A 490 -5.81 -9.06 7.37
C HIS A 490 -5.03 -8.72 6.10
N LEU A 491 -4.03 -9.54 5.75
CA LEU A 491 -3.10 -9.25 4.68
C LEU A 491 -3.55 -9.84 3.34
N MET A 492 -3.96 -11.11 3.33
CA MET A 492 -4.25 -11.88 2.13
C MET A 492 -5.59 -11.48 1.50
N VAL A 493 -5.60 -11.35 0.17
CA VAL A 493 -6.78 -10.88 -0.58
C VAL A 493 -7.93 -11.90 -0.51
N ALA A 494 -7.63 -13.20 -0.50
CA ALA A 494 -8.66 -14.24 -0.44
C ALA A 494 -9.57 -14.15 0.80
N TYR A 495 -9.09 -13.60 1.91
CA TYR A 495 -9.90 -13.37 3.12
C TYR A 495 -10.90 -12.21 2.97
N LYS A 496 -10.93 -11.55 1.81
CA LYS A 496 -11.88 -10.49 1.48
C LYS A 496 -13.02 -11.01 0.61
N SER A 497 -13.00 -12.29 0.24
CA SER A 497 -14.05 -12.90 -0.57
C SER A 497 -15.44 -12.84 0.09
N PRO A 498 -16.53 -12.95 -0.69
CA PRO A 498 -17.90 -12.95 -0.18
C PRO A 498 -18.14 -14.05 0.86
N GLU A 499 -17.70 -15.28 0.58
CA GLU A 499 -17.92 -16.45 1.45
C GLU A 499 -17.13 -16.37 2.76
N TYR A 500 -15.96 -15.73 2.77
CA TYR A 500 -15.26 -15.49 4.03
C TYR A 500 -16.03 -14.50 4.91
N ALA A 501 -16.61 -13.45 4.33
CA ALA A 501 -17.43 -12.51 5.09
C ALA A 501 -18.75 -13.11 5.60
N GLN A 502 -19.32 -14.08 4.87
CA GLN A 502 -20.56 -14.75 5.28
C GLN A 502 -20.31 -15.86 6.32
N CYS A 503 -19.29 -16.68 6.10
CA CYS A 503 -19.09 -17.95 6.81
C CYS A 503 -17.78 -18.03 7.61
N GLY A 504 -16.91 -17.02 7.52
CA GLY A 504 -15.62 -16.97 8.21
C GLY A 504 -14.59 -17.98 7.69
N ARG A 505 -14.79 -18.54 6.49
CA ARG A 505 -13.94 -19.59 5.91
C ARG A 505 -13.62 -19.30 4.46
N THR A 506 -12.35 -19.46 4.09
CA THR A 506 -11.87 -19.41 2.70
C THR A 506 -11.96 -20.80 2.08
N THR A 507 -12.09 -20.85 0.76
CA THR A 507 -12.13 -22.08 -0.03
C THR A 507 -11.20 -21.96 -1.25
N LYS A 508 -11.05 -23.04 -2.03
CA LYS A 508 -10.36 -22.97 -3.33
C LYS A 508 -10.98 -21.90 -4.26
N LYS A 509 -12.29 -21.70 -4.15
CA LYS A 509 -13.02 -20.67 -4.91
C LYS A 509 -12.75 -19.24 -4.45
N SER A 510 -12.04 -19.04 -3.33
CA SER A 510 -11.58 -17.70 -2.93
C SER A 510 -10.43 -17.20 -3.82
N ASP A 511 -9.55 -18.09 -4.30
CA ASP A 511 -8.52 -17.72 -5.29
C ASP A 511 -9.15 -17.43 -6.66
N VAL A 512 -10.22 -18.14 -7.03
CA VAL A 512 -11.01 -17.85 -8.24
C VAL A 512 -11.65 -16.46 -8.15
N TRP A 513 -12.18 -16.08 -6.98
CA TRP A 513 -12.67 -14.72 -6.75
C TRP A 513 -11.56 -13.67 -6.92
N CYS A 514 -10.34 -13.93 -6.42
CA CYS A 514 -9.20 -13.04 -6.64
C CYS A 514 -8.84 -12.91 -8.12
N LEU A 515 -8.92 -14.02 -8.88
CA LEU A 515 -8.73 -14.02 -10.34
C LEU A 515 -9.80 -13.14 -11.03
N GLY A 516 -11.07 -13.28 -10.64
CA GLY A 516 -12.16 -12.45 -11.15
C GLY A 516 -11.94 -10.96 -10.93
N ILE A 517 -11.58 -10.55 -9.71
CA ILE A 517 -11.27 -9.15 -9.39
C ILE A 517 -10.08 -8.64 -10.23
N LEU A 518 -9.06 -9.47 -10.43
CA LEU A 518 -7.92 -9.12 -11.27
C LEU A 518 -8.31 -8.97 -12.75
N ILE A 519 -9.18 -9.84 -13.29
CA ILE A 519 -9.73 -9.71 -14.65
C ILE A 519 -10.48 -8.39 -14.79
N LEU A 520 -11.36 -8.07 -13.83
CA LEU A 520 -12.11 -6.81 -13.85
C LEU A 520 -11.20 -5.59 -13.75
N GLU A 521 -10.16 -5.63 -12.91
CA GLU A 521 -9.13 -4.58 -12.82
C GLU A 521 -8.41 -4.40 -14.16
N ILE A 522 -8.01 -5.50 -14.82
CA ILE A 522 -7.33 -5.47 -16.12
C ILE A 522 -8.27 -4.94 -17.22
N LEU A 523 -9.56 -5.27 -17.22
CA LEU A 523 -10.49 -4.77 -18.24
C LEU A 523 -10.84 -3.29 -18.05
N THR A 524 -11.02 -2.87 -16.80
CA THR A 524 -11.51 -1.51 -16.48
C THR A 524 -10.40 -0.48 -16.33
N GLY A 525 -9.17 -0.92 -16.07
CA GLY A 525 -8.07 -0.04 -15.66
C GLY A 525 -8.35 0.65 -14.31
N LYS A 526 -9.36 0.20 -13.56
CA LYS A 526 -9.72 0.78 -12.26
C LYS A 526 -9.12 -0.02 -11.12
N PHE A 527 -8.51 0.69 -10.18
CA PHE A 527 -7.96 0.07 -8.97
C PHE A 527 -9.10 -0.52 -8.10
N PRO A 528 -8.97 -1.77 -7.60
CA PRO A 528 -10.01 -2.46 -6.81
C PRO A 528 -10.10 -1.95 -5.34
N ALA A 529 -10.21 -0.63 -5.15
CA ALA A 529 -10.13 0.04 -3.84
C ALA A 529 -11.19 -0.45 -2.83
N ALA A 530 -12.41 -0.77 -3.29
CA ALA A 530 -13.52 -1.22 -2.44
C ALA A 530 -13.44 -2.72 -2.06
N SER A 531 -12.98 -3.59 -2.96
CA SER A 531 -12.88 -5.05 -2.73
C SER A 531 -11.78 -5.41 -1.73
N ILE A 532 -10.78 -4.53 -1.58
CA ILE A 532 -9.60 -4.73 -0.73
C ILE A 532 -9.74 -4.01 0.63
N SER A 533 -10.73 -3.13 0.81
CA SER A 533 -10.96 -2.38 2.06
C SER A 533 -12.33 -2.67 2.67
N LYS A 534 -12.48 -3.84 3.32
CA LYS A 534 -13.64 -4.10 4.21
C LYS A 534 -13.50 -3.37 5.55
N GLN A 535 -13.48 -2.04 5.52
CA GLN A 535 -13.82 -1.22 6.70
C GLN A 535 -14.82 -0.16 6.23
N GLY A 536 -16.10 -0.49 6.46
CA GLY A 536 -17.22 0.14 5.78
C GLY A 536 -17.39 1.63 6.05
N ASN A 537 -17.81 2.36 5.00
CA ASN A 537 -18.89 3.33 5.17
C ASN A 537 -19.69 3.51 3.87
N LYS A 538 -21.02 3.57 4.01
CA LYS A 538 -21.99 3.71 2.91
C LYS A 538 -21.94 5.12 2.32
N GLY A 539 -21.41 5.23 1.10
CA GLY A 539 -21.47 6.44 0.29
C GLY A 539 -20.67 6.30 -1.00
N SER A 540 -21.25 5.56 -1.97
CA SER A 540 -20.78 5.32 -3.36
C SER A 540 -19.46 4.54 -3.59
N ASP A 541 -18.98 3.77 -2.61
CA ASP A 541 -17.98 2.72 -2.85
C ASP A 541 -18.71 1.42 -3.18
N GLU A 542 -19.15 1.29 -4.43
CA GLU A 542 -19.56 -0.02 -4.95
C GLU A 542 -18.30 -0.88 -5.13
N ASP A 543 -18.37 -2.13 -4.65
CA ASP A 543 -17.39 -3.17 -4.96
C ASP A 543 -17.13 -3.20 -6.47
N LEU A 544 -15.89 -3.39 -6.95
CA LEU A 544 -15.57 -3.30 -8.39
C LEU A 544 -16.47 -4.23 -9.20
N ALA A 545 -16.74 -5.43 -8.67
CA ALA A 545 -17.72 -6.36 -9.24
C ALA A 545 -19.14 -5.77 -9.26
N CYS A 546 -19.64 -5.24 -8.14
CA CYS A 546 -20.96 -4.60 -8.07
C CYS A 546 -21.09 -3.38 -8.99
N TRP A 547 -20.05 -2.58 -9.12
CA TRP A 547 -20.03 -1.42 -10.01
C TRP A 547 -20.11 -1.87 -11.47
N VAL A 548 -19.34 -2.89 -11.86
CA VAL A 548 -19.40 -3.47 -13.20
C VAL A 548 -20.79 -4.05 -13.48
N SER A 549 -21.35 -4.85 -12.57
CA SER A 549 -22.69 -5.42 -12.71
C SER A 549 -23.77 -4.33 -12.83
N SER A 550 -23.64 -3.23 -12.08
CA SER A 550 -24.58 -2.10 -12.15
C SER A 550 -24.45 -1.35 -13.47
N ALA A 551 -23.23 -1.13 -13.96
CA ALA A 551 -23.00 -0.48 -15.25
C ALA A 551 -23.47 -1.32 -16.44
N ILE A 552 -23.45 -2.66 -16.34
CA ILE A 552 -24.02 -3.57 -17.34
C ILE A 552 -25.55 -3.45 -17.37
N ARG A 553 -26.21 -3.52 -16.20
CA ARG A 553 -27.68 -3.35 -16.07
C ARG A 553 -28.19 -1.99 -16.54
N GLU A 554 -27.33 -0.98 -16.59
CA GLU A 554 -27.66 0.36 -17.06
C GLU A 554 -27.34 0.59 -18.55
N GLU A 555 -27.03 -0.48 -19.32
CA GLU A 555 -26.62 -0.43 -20.74
C GLU A 555 -25.35 0.43 -21.00
N ARG A 556 -24.48 0.65 -19.99
CA ARG A 556 -23.27 1.50 -20.10
C ARG A 556 -21.97 0.72 -20.28
N ALA A 557 -22.00 -0.51 -20.77
CA ALA A 557 -20.83 -1.39 -20.82
C ALA A 557 -19.66 -0.90 -21.67
N VAL A 558 -19.93 -0.17 -22.75
CA VAL A 558 -18.87 0.42 -23.59
C VAL A 558 -18.04 1.45 -22.80
N GLU A 559 -18.63 2.09 -21.79
CA GLU A 559 -17.94 3.05 -20.91
C GLU A 559 -17.14 2.38 -19.78
N ILE A 560 -17.25 1.05 -19.61
CA ILE A 560 -16.59 0.29 -18.54
C ILE A 560 -15.12 0.04 -18.85
N PHE A 561 -14.81 -0.16 -20.13
CA PHE A 561 -13.50 -0.61 -20.57
C PHE A 561 -12.46 0.50 -20.55
N ASP A 562 -11.22 0.12 -20.23
CA ASP A 562 -10.09 1.02 -20.26
C ASP A 562 -9.88 1.55 -21.69
N LYS A 563 -9.83 2.88 -21.83
CA LYS A 563 -9.58 3.57 -23.11
C LYS A 563 -8.28 3.15 -23.78
N GLN A 564 -7.33 2.61 -23.04
CA GLN A 564 -6.08 2.09 -23.59
C GLN A 564 -6.28 0.82 -24.44
N MET A 565 -7.45 0.17 -24.34
CA MET A 565 -7.85 -0.93 -25.23
C MET A 565 -8.58 -0.43 -26.50
N GLU A 566 -8.85 0.88 -26.63
CA GLU A 566 -9.44 1.46 -27.85
C GLU A 566 -8.44 1.41 -29.00
N GLY A 567 -8.72 0.60 -30.03
CA GLY A 567 -7.89 0.52 -31.24
C GLY A 567 -7.77 -0.87 -31.86
N THR A 568 -8.10 -1.93 -31.12
CA THR A 568 -8.12 -3.29 -31.66
C THR A 568 -9.44 -3.53 -32.39
N LYS A 569 -9.42 -3.53 -33.72
CA LYS A 569 -10.61 -3.84 -34.54
C LYS A 569 -11.04 -5.30 -34.33
N ASN A 570 -12.35 -5.55 -34.26
CA ASN A 570 -12.96 -6.88 -34.11
C ASN A 570 -12.48 -7.64 -32.87
N ALA A 571 -12.58 -7.05 -31.68
CA ALA A 571 -12.28 -7.71 -30.41
C ALA A 571 -13.37 -7.51 -29.34
N GLU A 572 -14.44 -6.79 -29.67
CA GLU A 572 -15.49 -6.43 -28.70
C GLU A 572 -16.21 -7.66 -28.15
N GLY A 573 -16.45 -8.67 -28.99
CA GLY A 573 -17.07 -9.93 -28.58
C GLY A 573 -16.21 -10.69 -27.56
N GLU A 574 -14.92 -10.86 -27.85
CA GLU A 574 -13.96 -11.51 -26.95
C GLU A 574 -13.76 -10.74 -25.62
N VAL A 575 -13.74 -9.41 -25.66
CA VAL A 575 -13.67 -8.56 -24.46
C VAL A 575 -14.90 -8.75 -23.57
N LEU A 576 -16.09 -8.82 -24.16
CA LEU A 576 -17.34 -9.06 -23.42
C LEU A 576 -17.42 -10.48 -22.84
N LYS A 577 -16.95 -11.49 -23.59
CA LYS A 577 -16.83 -12.85 -23.05
C LYS A 577 -15.92 -12.87 -21.83
N LEU A 578 -14.76 -12.20 -21.88
CA LEU A 578 -13.86 -12.12 -20.74
C LEU A 578 -14.46 -11.35 -19.55
N LEU A 579 -15.24 -10.29 -19.82
CA LEU A 579 -15.99 -9.59 -18.78
C LEU A 579 -16.95 -10.53 -18.05
N ASN A 580 -17.69 -11.35 -18.80
CA ASN A 580 -18.59 -12.35 -18.24
C ASN A 580 -17.83 -13.39 -17.40
N ILE A 581 -16.69 -13.89 -17.90
CA ILE A 581 -15.82 -14.80 -17.12
C ILE A 581 -15.40 -14.15 -15.79
N GLY A 582 -14.98 -12.88 -15.82
CA GLY A 582 -14.61 -12.13 -14.61
C GLY A 582 -15.76 -12.03 -13.61
N LEU A 583 -16.99 -11.84 -14.07
CA LEU A 583 -18.19 -11.80 -13.24
C LEU A 583 -18.57 -13.17 -12.68
N CYS A 584 -18.53 -14.24 -13.48
CA CYS A 584 -18.76 -15.61 -13.00
C CYS A 584 -17.72 -16.03 -11.94
N CYS A 585 -16.48 -15.56 -12.06
CA CYS A 585 -15.46 -15.73 -11.03
C CYS A 585 -15.75 -14.90 -9.77
N CYS A 586 -16.45 -13.77 -9.88
CA CYS A 586 -16.81 -12.88 -8.78
C CYS A 586 -18.15 -13.21 -8.10
N GLU A 587 -18.90 -14.19 -8.58
CA GLU A 587 -20.21 -14.59 -8.05
C GLU A 587 -20.15 -14.80 -6.53
N ALA A 588 -21.09 -14.19 -5.81
CA ALA A 588 -21.14 -14.23 -4.36
C ALA A 588 -21.53 -15.63 -3.83
N ASP A 589 -22.41 -16.32 -4.55
CA ASP A 589 -22.80 -17.69 -4.27
C ASP A 589 -21.69 -18.67 -4.70
N THR A 590 -21.07 -19.35 -3.74
CA THR A 590 -19.97 -20.28 -4.01
C THR A 590 -20.37 -21.48 -4.84
N ASP A 591 -21.65 -21.86 -4.85
CA ASP A 591 -22.13 -22.99 -5.63
C ASP A 591 -22.24 -22.62 -7.12
N LYS A 592 -22.57 -21.37 -7.40
CA LYS A 592 -22.64 -20.81 -8.77
C LYS A 592 -21.30 -20.30 -9.30
N ARG A 593 -20.41 -19.85 -8.41
CA ARG A 593 -19.08 -19.39 -8.81
C ARG A 593 -18.33 -20.53 -9.48
N TRP A 594 -17.71 -20.24 -10.62
CA TRP A 594 -16.89 -21.22 -11.32
C TRP A 594 -15.76 -21.76 -10.45
N ASP A 595 -15.35 -22.99 -10.72
CA ASP A 595 -14.10 -23.50 -10.19
C ASP A 595 -12.91 -23.05 -11.05
N ILE A 596 -11.70 -23.34 -10.56
CA ILE A 596 -10.48 -22.92 -11.25
C ILE A 596 -10.32 -23.58 -12.62
N LYS A 597 -10.79 -24.82 -12.78
CA LYS A 597 -10.63 -25.57 -14.03
C LYS A 597 -11.55 -24.98 -15.10
N GLU A 598 -12.81 -24.75 -14.76
CA GLU A 598 -13.78 -24.11 -15.66
C GLU A 598 -13.32 -22.69 -16.05
N ALA A 599 -12.85 -21.89 -15.08
CA ALA A 599 -12.36 -20.54 -15.35
C ALA A 599 -11.16 -20.55 -16.32
N VAL A 600 -10.20 -21.46 -16.13
CA VAL A 600 -9.02 -21.58 -17.00
C VAL A 600 -9.40 -22.03 -18.40
N GLU A 601 -10.28 -23.04 -18.52
CA GLU A 601 -10.76 -23.53 -19.82
C GLU A 601 -11.42 -22.40 -20.63
N ARG A 602 -12.33 -21.64 -20.01
CA ARG A 602 -13.04 -20.53 -20.66
C ARG A 602 -12.13 -19.35 -21.01
N ILE A 603 -11.12 -19.07 -20.19
CA ILE A 603 -10.11 -18.04 -20.48
C ILE A 603 -9.25 -18.44 -21.68
N GLU A 604 -8.88 -19.72 -21.79
CA GLU A 604 -8.03 -20.22 -22.87
C GLU A 604 -8.74 -20.20 -24.23
N GLU A 605 -10.05 -20.42 -24.26
CA GLU A 605 -10.91 -20.35 -25.46
C GLU A 605 -10.94 -18.97 -26.13
N LEU A 606 -10.67 -17.90 -25.37
CA LEU A 606 -10.71 -16.53 -25.88
C LEU A 606 -9.64 -16.27 -26.95
N LYS A 607 -9.99 -15.44 -27.94
CA LYS A 607 -9.09 -15.06 -29.04
C LYS A 607 -8.72 -13.58 -28.97
N GLU A 608 -7.61 -13.22 -29.64
CA GLU A 608 -7.20 -11.81 -29.75
C GLU A 608 -8.12 -11.00 -30.69
N ARG A 609 -8.81 -11.69 -31.61
CA ARG A 609 -9.75 -11.12 -32.58
C ARG A 609 -10.94 -12.07 -32.75
N ASP A 610 -12.10 -11.50 -33.04
CA ASP A 610 -13.28 -12.21 -33.49
C ASP A 610 -12.97 -12.87 -34.86
N ASN A 611 -13.35 -14.13 -35.05
CA ASN A 611 -13.17 -14.82 -36.33
C ASN A 611 -14.20 -14.30 -37.36
N ASP A 612 -13.74 -13.95 -38.57
CA ASP A 612 -14.64 -13.70 -39.72
C ASP A 612 -15.43 -14.97 -40.13
N ASP A 613 -15.04 -16.16 -39.66
CA ASP A 613 -15.74 -17.42 -39.96
C ASP A 613 -16.87 -17.76 -38.96
N ASP A 614 -16.86 -17.19 -37.75
CA ASP A 614 -18.04 -17.23 -36.87
C ASP A 614 -19.14 -16.28 -37.37
N PHE A 615 -18.78 -15.35 -38.26
CA PHE A 615 -19.72 -14.52 -39.02
C PHE A 615 -20.50 -15.32 -40.08
N TYR A 616 -19.97 -16.46 -40.57
CA TYR A 616 -20.63 -17.29 -41.60
C TYR A 616 -21.30 -18.55 -41.05
N SER A 617 -20.85 -19.11 -39.91
CA SER A 617 -21.54 -20.23 -39.25
C SER A 617 -22.89 -19.81 -38.62
N LEU A 618 -23.04 -18.53 -38.25
CA LEU A 618 -24.29 -17.92 -37.77
C LEU A 618 -25.26 -17.49 -38.90
N ILE A 619 -24.86 -17.58 -40.18
CA ILE A 619 -25.76 -17.27 -41.31
C ILE A 619 -26.74 -18.42 -41.60
N SER A 620 -26.51 -19.62 -41.05
CA SER A 620 -27.41 -20.76 -41.23
C SER A 620 -28.56 -20.84 -40.22
N GLU A 621 -28.49 -20.11 -39.11
CA GLU A 621 -29.56 -20.00 -38.11
C GLU A 621 -29.82 -18.51 -37.87
N GLY A 622 -30.73 -17.95 -38.67
CA GLY A 622 -30.92 -16.51 -38.77
C GLY A 622 -31.37 -15.87 -37.46
N GLU A 623 -30.42 -15.39 -36.67
CA GLU A 623 -30.58 -14.31 -35.69
C GLU A 623 -29.18 -13.81 -35.29
N MET A 624 -28.81 -12.58 -35.68
CA MET A 624 -27.61 -11.92 -35.17
C MET A 624 -27.84 -11.58 -33.68
N PRO A 625 -27.06 -12.12 -32.72
CA PRO A 625 -27.00 -11.49 -31.42
C PRO A 625 -26.16 -10.23 -31.58
N SER A 626 -26.80 -9.07 -31.69
CA SER A 626 -26.08 -7.79 -31.60
C SER A 626 -25.30 -7.73 -30.28
N THR A 627 -24.35 -6.82 -30.14
CA THR A 627 -23.70 -6.50 -28.84
C THR A 627 -24.73 -6.36 -27.71
N ARG A 628 -25.95 -5.92 -28.05
CA ARG A 628 -27.12 -5.82 -27.16
C ARG A 628 -27.70 -7.17 -26.72
N SER A 629 -27.63 -8.20 -27.55
CA SER A 629 -28.08 -9.57 -27.23
C SER A 629 -27.10 -10.29 -26.32
N LEU A 630 -25.79 -10.16 -26.55
CA LEU A 630 -24.77 -10.71 -25.64
C LEU A 630 -24.84 -10.01 -24.28
N MET A 631 -25.07 -8.70 -24.28
CA MET A 631 -25.32 -7.92 -23.08
C MET A 631 -26.63 -8.30 -22.39
N ALA A 632 -27.68 -8.66 -23.13
CA ALA A 632 -28.93 -9.15 -22.58
C ALA A 632 -28.78 -10.56 -21.95
N GLU A 633 -27.95 -11.43 -22.51
CA GLU A 633 -27.61 -12.73 -21.89
C GLU A 633 -26.81 -12.55 -20.59
N ILE A 634 -25.85 -11.62 -20.57
CA ILE A 634 -25.14 -11.27 -19.34
C ILE A 634 -26.11 -10.65 -18.32
N GLU A 635 -27.05 -9.80 -18.75
CA GLU A 635 -28.07 -9.22 -17.87
C GLU A 635 -29.04 -10.27 -17.32
N LEU A 636 -29.39 -11.30 -18.08
CA LEU A 636 -30.23 -12.42 -17.64
C LEU A 636 -29.53 -13.36 -16.64
N SER A 637 -28.20 -13.33 -16.58
CA SER A 637 -27.40 -14.16 -15.68
C SER A 637 -26.96 -13.44 -14.40
N LEU A 638 -27.07 -12.10 -14.38
CA LEU A 638 -26.91 -11.23 -13.20
C LEU A 638 -28.23 -11.06 -12.43
#